data_AF-A0A7M3Y3L0-F1
#
_entry.id   AF-A0A7M3Y3L0-F1
#
_cell.length_a   1.000
_cell.length_b   1.000
_cell.length_c   1.000
_cell.angle_alpha   90.00
_cell.angle_beta   90.00
_cell.angle_gamma   90.00
#
_symmetry.space_group_name_H-M   'P 1'
#
loop_
_entity.id
_entity.type
_entity.pdbx_description
1 polymer ?
#
loop_
_entity_poly.entity_id
_entity_poly.type
_entity_poly.pdbx_seq_one_letter_code
_entity_poly.pdbx_strand_id
1 'polypeptide(L)'
;MENAEQARSLFLAALMVGSVMVGVLYFDIEPDPGNLPPVISGDEPGQFEIGTLDSISVTISDENLEEIELDITLDGNRVTNYHVNEDGSFIVDISNLGAGAHSLKVIARDTLRQETRWFNEFTINYPPEGIAEIILDDFPTTIDYGDDVLLTGNLSHTSIISCEFVWSDGNIEESSLGMPMDEDGMFILGFNNLQDNLTIVMETTCGINIFTEASAVVDFIVNHPTTTPGCTDTEANNYDEAADEDDGSCTYDEPPVEGCMDSTATNYNENAEIDDGSCEYEEPPEDNSTGSQIWWAEVLLCDSTEQVEGIDDYNTTEFDNHICELSFTLNETHIQIDSNGLPNHDLESGPGCCASAQDDHQWTLPLEPSNQTGCDPSTSSDGCTLAPERGPVAVAVNGVPIFGPEDGPGGDAVANQEGEYEEDRQEVWLGICHAHSGPGGEYHYHADANCMHWHADEDNGETWANYSMESSRTVSNHSPIIGFAFDGYPIYGFVGWDEGGNTKEMTSSYKLKDGENGYNGIDDYEYVSGLGDLDACNGVYSPTPDYPEGIYHYHSTWVNGDGDLGFPYFIYCYRGVMEAGNSDGGQEGVGGDDDPCAGHGETWGPGIGPPPEDCDAGPPPGGGQGQSSEILPVISPWFKTPPNSGAIVISLLAMAVVAVNGLRESAYPEVSRGPVGTAL
;
A
#
# COMPACT_ATOMS: atom_id res chain seq x y z
N MET A 1 4.85 -52.55 78.58
CA MET A 1 3.66 -52.51 79.44
C MET A 1 2.47 -52.95 78.59
N GLU A 2 1.63 -53.84 79.10
CA GLU A 2 0.54 -54.47 78.34
C GLU A 2 -0.73 -53.61 78.35
N ASN A 3 -0.65 -52.36 77.88
CA ASN A 3 -1.85 -51.57 77.61
C ASN A 3 -1.58 -50.46 76.58
N ALA A 4 -2.32 -50.48 75.47
CA ALA A 4 -2.13 -49.54 74.35
C ALA A 4 -2.45 -48.09 74.74
N GLU A 5 -3.39 -47.90 75.66
CA GLU A 5 -3.77 -46.58 76.17
C GLU A 5 -2.67 -45.97 77.06
N GLN A 6 -1.96 -46.78 77.84
CA GLN A 6 -0.82 -46.30 78.63
C GLN A 6 0.37 -45.92 77.74
N ALA A 7 0.61 -46.68 76.66
CA ALA A 7 1.61 -46.30 75.66
C ALA A 7 1.25 -44.98 74.95
N ARG A 8 -0.02 -44.80 74.54
CA ARG A 8 -0.52 -43.52 73.98
C ARG A 8 -0.41 -42.37 74.97
N SER A 9 -0.76 -42.57 76.24
CA SER A 9 -0.70 -41.54 77.28
C SER A 9 0.75 -41.11 77.58
N LEU A 10 1.70 -42.06 77.62
CA LEU A 10 3.12 -41.73 77.77
C LEU A 10 3.69 -41.02 76.52
N PHE A 11 3.24 -41.41 75.32
CA PHE A 11 3.62 -40.74 74.07
C PHE A 11 3.07 -39.31 73.98
N LEU A 12 1.82 -39.08 74.41
CA LEU A 12 1.21 -37.75 74.52
C LEU A 12 1.91 -36.89 75.59
N ALA A 13 2.29 -37.47 76.72
CA ALA A 13 3.08 -36.77 77.73
C ALA A 13 4.49 -36.39 77.21
N ALA A 14 5.14 -37.29 76.47
CA ALA A 14 6.42 -37.02 75.81
C ALA A 14 6.29 -35.95 74.72
N LEU A 15 5.21 -35.95 73.94
CA LEU A 15 4.89 -34.90 72.97
C LEU A 15 4.66 -33.55 73.65
N MET A 16 3.91 -33.49 74.76
CA MET A 16 3.66 -32.23 75.47
C MET A 16 4.91 -31.67 76.17
N VAL A 17 5.76 -32.53 76.73
CA VAL A 17 7.07 -32.09 77.27
C VAL A 17 8.01 -31.67 76.13
N GLY A 18 7.97 -32.37 74.99
CA GLY A 18 8.69 -32.01 73.78
C GLY A 18 8.25 -30.65 73.23
N SER A 19 6.95 -30.39 73.07
CA SER A 19 6.43 -29.12 72.56
C SER A 19 6.69 -27.96 73.51
N VAL A 20 6.68 -28.19 74.84
CA VAL A 20 7.07 -27.15 75.82
C VAL A 20 8.57 -26.86 75.77
N MET A 21 9.45 -27.87 75.63
CA MET A 21 10.89 -27.60 75.50
C MET A 21 11.30 -27.08 74.11
N VAL A 22 10.57 -27.39 73.04
CA VAL A 22 10.73 -26.72 71.73
C VAL A 22 10.25 -25.27 71.83
N GLY A 23 9.10 -25.00 72.44
CA GLY A 23 8.60 -23.63 72.65
C GLY A 23 9.56 -22.76 73.49
N VAL A 24 10.11 -23.31 74.59
CA VAL A 24 11.08 -22.60 75.44
C VAL A 24 12.47 -22.47 74.79
N LEU A 25 12.75 -23.18 73.69
CA LEU A 25 13.95 -22.97 72.85
C LEU A 25 13.69 -22.04 71.65
N TYR A 26 12.46 -21.59 71.44
CA TYR A 26 12.07 -20.63 70.38
C TYR A 26 11.64 -19.25 70.93
N PHE A 27 11.60 -19.06 72.26
CA PHE A 27 11.23 -17.80 72.92
C PHE A 27 12.36 -17.24 73.80
N ASP A 28 13.59 -17.23 73.29
CA ASP A 28 14.64 -16.25 73.70
C ASP A 28 15.71 -16.08 72.61
N ILE A 29 15.27 -16.10 71.35
CA ILE A 29 15.99 -15.51 70.22
C ILE A 29 15.06 -14.38 69.76
N GLU A 30 15.44 -13.14 70.01
CA GLU A 30 15.00 -12.03 69.17
C GLU A 30 15.59 -12.34 67.78
N PRO A 31 14.78 -12.64 66.73
CA PRO A 31 15.30 -12.45 65.40
C PRO A 31 15.65 -10.97 65.28
N ASP A 32 16.86 -10.70 64.82
CA ASP A 32 17.19 -9.42 64.18
C ASP A 32 16.01 -9.07 63.25
N PRO A 33 15.45 -7.85 63.24
CA PRO A 33 14.38 -7.46 62.33
C PRO A 33 14.91 -7.40 60.90
N GLY A 34 15.14 -8.59 60.33
CA GLY A 34 15.64 -8.79 58.99
C GLY A 34 14.51 -8.56 58.01
N ASN A 35 14.77 -7.65 57.07
CA ASN A 35 13.92 -7.24 55.96
C ASN A 35 12.91 -8.31 55.54
N LEU A 36 11.64 -8.00 55.73
CA LEU A 36 10.52 -8.78 55.24
C LEU A 36 10.16 -8.35 53.80
N PRO A 37 9.46 -9.18 53.02
CA PRO A 37 8.97 -8.74 51.72
C PRO A 37 7.91 -7.64 51.88
N PRO A 38 7.87 -6.64 50.98
CA PRO A 38 6.86 -5.58 51.01
C PRO A 38 5.44 -6.17 50.93
N VAL A 39 4.48 -5.59 51.64
CA VAL A 39 3.07 -6.00 51.60
C VAL A 39 2.25 -4.97 50.83
N ILE A 40 1.53 -5.43 49.81
CA ILE A 40 0.65 -4.61 48.96
C ILE A 40 -0.82 -4.90 49.29
N SER A 41 -1.65 -3.86 49.40
CA SER A 41 -3.10 -3.94 49.50
C SER A 41 -3.72 -2.77 48.71
N GLY A 42 -4.70 -3.03 47.85
CA GLY A 42 -5.41 -1.98 47.10
C GLY A 42 -6.93 -2.16 47.13
N ASP A 43 -7.64 -1.15 46.63
CA ASP A 43 -9.08 -1.23 46.42
C ASP A 43 -9.42 -2.27 45.34
N GLU A 44 -10.52 -3.01 45.52
CA GLU A 44 -11.00 -4.02 44.58
C GLU A 44 -12.39 -3.61 44.04
N PRO A 45 -12.46 -2.70 43.03
CA PRO A 45 -13.72 -2.07 42.64
C PRO A 45 -14.71 -3.00 41.91
N GLY A 46 -14.24 -4.10 41.31
CA GLY A 46 -15.11 -5.12 40.72
C GLY A 46 -15.78 -4.67 39.43
N GLN A 47 -17.05 -4.26 39.47
CA GLN A 47 -17.78 -3.78 38.29
C GLN A 47 -18.55 -2.49 38.61
N PHE A 48 -18.39 -1.48 37.76
CA PHE A 48 -18.97 -0.14 37.93
C PHE A 48 -19.27 0.52 36.58
N GLU A 49 -19.92 1.68 36.59
CA GLU A 49 -20.28 2.45 35.39
C GLU A 49 -19.19 3.49 35.07
N ILE A 50 -18.96 3.78 33.79
CA ILE A 50 -17.96 4.75 33.34
C ILE A 50 -18.18 6.14 33.99
N GLY A 51 -17.11 6.75 34.51
CA GLY A 51 -17.16 8.02 35.23
C GLY A 51 -17.73 7.96 36.66
N THR A 52 -17.93 6.77 37.25
CA THR A 52 -18.32 6.63 38.67
C THR A 52 -17.13 6.44 39.62
N LEU A 53 -15.96 6.08 39.10
CA LEU A 53 -14.71 5.94 39.85
C LEU A 53 -13.53 6.39 38.97
N ASP A 54 -12.89 7.49 39.36
CA ASP A 54 -11.80 8.11 38.59
C ASP A 54 -10.40 7.54 38.93
N SER A 55 -10.26 6.81 40.03
CA SER A 55 -8.96 6.31 40.50
C SER A 55 -9.06 5.13 41.47
N ILE A 56 -8.00 4.34 41.56
CA ILE A 56 -7.85 3.19 42.48
C ILE A 56 -6.75 3.51 43.50
N SER A 57 -7.03 3.36 44.80
CA SER A 57 -6.02 3.51 45.85
C SER A 57 -5.25 2.20 46.08
N VAL A 58 -3.94 2.28 46.22
CA VAL A 58 -3.07 1.15 46.57
C VAL A 58 -2.10 1.58 47.66
N THR A 59 -1.90 0.73 48.66
CA THR A 59 -1.01 0.98 49.80
C THR A 59 0.04 -0.13 49.89
N ILE A 60 1.30 0.28 50.06
CA ILE A 60 2.44 -0.59 50.31
C ILE A 60 2.89 -0.37 51.77
N SER A 61 3.29 -1.43 52.44
CA SER A 61 3.89 -1.37 53.78
C SER A 61 5.09 -2.30 53.87
N ASP A 62 6.16 -1.79 54.45
CA ASP A 62 7.51 -2.38 54.46
C ASP A 62 8.28 -1.78 55.67
N GLU A 63 9.45 -2.31 55.99
CA GLU A 63 10.35 -1.69 56.98
C GLU A 63 11.06 -0.42 56.45
N ASN A 64 11.30 -0.29 55.13
CA ASN A 64 11.95 0.88 54.54
C ASN A 64 11.37 1.30 53.18
N LEU A 65 10.30 2.09 53.21
CA LEU A 65 9.62 2.64 52.02
C LEU A 65 10.51 3.49 51.10
N GLU A 66 11.62 4.07 51.60
CA GLU A 66 12.53 4.90 50.78
C GLU A 66 13.37 4.10 49.76
N GLU A 67 13.47 2.78 49.91
CA GLU A 67 14.37 1.93 49.10
C GLU A 67 13.63 0.86 48.25
N ILE A 68 12.31 1.02 48.03
CA ILE A 68 11.48 0.06 47.27
C ILE A 68 11.50 0.38 45.76
N GLU A 69 11.76 -0.64 44.93
CA GLU A 69 11.48 -0.60 43.49
C GLU A 69 10.01 -1.00 43.23
N LEU A 70 9.27 -0.18 42.49
CA LEU A 70 7.89 -0.44 42.08
C LEU A 70 7.76 -0.57 40.56
N ASP A 71 7.01 -1.57 40.11
CA ASP A 71 6.62 -1.75 38.72
C ASP A 71 5.09 -1.91 38.66
N ILE A 72 4.41 -0.86 38.17
CA ILE A 72 2.95 -0.76 38.09
C ILE A 72 2.56 -0.84 36.62
N THR A 73 1.67 -1.77 36.27
CA THR A 73 1.12 -1.91 34.92
C THR A 73 -0.40 -1.91 34.94
N LEU A 74 -1.01 -1.08 34.09
CA LEU A 74 -2.45 -1.04 33.83
C LEU A 74 -2.65 -1.50 32.38
N ASP A 75 -3.36 -2.62 32.19
CA ASP A 75 -3.54 -3.28 30.89
C ASP A 75 -2.23 -3.56 30.14
N GLY A 76 -1.21 -3.96 30.91
CA GLY A 76 0.15 -4.21 30.43
C GLY A 76 1.02 -2.95 30.28
N ASN A 77 0.41 -1.78 30.07
CA ASN A 77 1.12 -0.50 29.93
C ASN A 77 1.69 -0.02 31.28
N ARG A 78 2.95 0.44 31.29
CA ARG A 78 3.63 0.86 32.53
C ARG A 78 3.15 2.24 32.98
N VAL A 79 2.63 2.32 34.20
CA VAL A 79 2.19 3.59 34.82
C VAL A 79 3.42 4.31 35.39
N THR A 80 3.82 5.42 34.77
CA THR A 80 5.03 6.18 35.13
C THR A 80 4.75 7.41 36.00
N ASN A 81 3.51 7.90 36.03
CA ASN A 81 3.12 9.11 36.75
C ASN A 81 2.31 8.78 38.01
N TYR A 82 2.99 8.25 39.03
CA TYR A 82 2.43 7.99 40.36
C TYR A 82 3.31 8.66 41.44
N HIS A 83 2.70 8.96 42.59
CA HIS A 83 3.42 9.47 43.76
C HIS A 83 3.06 8.62 44.98
N VAL A 84 4.08 8.09 45.66
CA VAL A 84 3.92 7.35 46.92
C VAL A 84 4.06 8.35 48.07
N ASN A 85 3.03 8.42 48.91
CA ASN A 85 2.98 9.27 50.09
C ASN A 85 3.88 8.71 51.22
N GLU A 86 4.12 9.51 52.27
CA GLU A 86 4.92 9.12 53.45
C GLU A 86 4.34 7.91 54.22
N ASP A 87 3.08 7.52 53.97
CA ASP A 87 2.42 6.35 54.56
C ASP A 87 2.38 5.11 53.64
N GLY A 88 3.04 5.18 52.47
CA GLY A 88 3.07 4.10 51.48
C GLY A 88 1.84 4.01 50.58
N SER A 89 0.88 4.93 50.71
CA SER A 89 -0.26 5.01 49.78
C SER A 89 0.11 5.71 48.47
N PHE A 90 -0.44 5.23 47.35
CA PHE A 90 -0.43 5.90 46.06
C PHE A 90 -1.76 5.68 45.35
N ILE A 91 -2.04 6.51 44.34
CA ILE A 91 -3.29 6.49 43.58
C ILE A 91 -2.95 6.21 42.12
N VAL A 92 -3.69 5.30 41.49
CA VAL A 92 -3.65 5.05 40.04
C VAL A 92 -4.87 5.72 39.41
N ASP A 93 -4.63 6.68 38.53
CA ASP A 93 -5.66 7.33 37.72
C ASP A 93 -6.23 6.34 36.70
N ILE A 94 -7.56 6.21 36.66
CA ILE A 94 -8.30 5.39 35.69
C ILE A 94 -9.37 6.20 34.94
N SER A 95 -9.42 7.53 35.13
CA SER A 95 -10.45 8.41 34.57
C SER A 95 -10.49 8.46 33.04
N ASN A 96 -9.41 8.03 32.39
CA ASN A 96 -9.25 7.98 30.93
C ASN A 96 -9.46 6.56 30.35
N LEU A 97 -9.89 5.57 31.15
CA LEU A 97 -10.26 4.25 30.64
C LEU A 97 -11.66 4.28 30.02
N GLY A 98 -11.82 3.56 28.90
CA GLY A 98 -13.12 3.32 28.26
C GLY A 98 -13.96 2.29 29.03
N ALA A 99 -15.08 1.87 28.43
CA ALA A 99 -15.78 0.67 28.89
C ALA A 99 -15.05 -0.59 28.42
N GLY A 100 -14.95 -1.60 29.27
CA GLY A 100 -14.15 -2.80 29.01
C GLY A 100 -13.78 -3.55 30.28
N ALA A 101 -13.01 -4.64 30.10
CA ALA A 101 -12.36 -5.36 31.18
C ALA A 101 -10.91 -4.89 31.32
N HIS A 102 -10.52 -4.50 32.53
CA HIS A 102 -9.26 -3.84 32.83
C HIS A 102 -8.51 -4.56 33.96
N SER A 103 -7.19 -4.44 33.96
CA SER A 103 -6.27 -5.20 34.79
C SER A 103 -5.18 -4.29 35.37
N LEU A 104 -5.25 -4.07 36.68
CA LEU A 104 -4.21 -3.35 37.42
C LEU A 104 -3.30 -4.37 38.14
N LYS A 105 -1.99 -4.22 37.93
CA LYS A 105 -0.97 -5.11 38.49
C LYS A 105 0.16 -4.27 39.08
N VAL A 106 0.53 -4.59 40.31
CA VAL A 106 1.56 -3.90 41.08
C VAL A 106 2.59 -4.92 41.56
N ILE A 107 3.86 -4.68 41.27
CA ILE A 107 5.00 -5.43 41.79
C ILE A 107 5.82 -4.49 42.67
N ALA A 108 6.14 -4.93 43.89
CA ALA A 108 7.04 -4.23 44.80
C ALA A 108 8.25 -5.10 45.17
N ARG A 109 9.43 -4.49 45.25
CA ARG A 109 10.69 -5.15 45.58
C ARG A 109 11.52 -4.36 46.58
N ASP A 110 12.05 -5.06 47.59
CA ASP A 110 13.02 -4.49 48.54
C ASP A 110 14.47 -4.50 48.01
N THR A 111 15.41 -3.97 48.81
CA THR A 111 16.85 -3.96 48.50
C THR A 111 17.51 -5.35 48.50
N LEU A 112 16.86 -6.35 49.11
CA LEU A 112 17.27 -7.76 49.07
C LEU A 112 16.65 -8.53 47.89
N ARG A 113 15.83 -7.86 47.06
CA ARG A 113 15.04 -8.39 45.94
C ARG A 113 13.98 -9.42 46.36
N GLN A 114 13.44 -9.31 47.57
CA GLN A 114 12.19 -9.98 47.93
C GLN A 114 11.05 -9.26 47.20
N GLU A 115 10.21 -10.01 46.50
CA GLU A 115 9.21 -9.48 45.57
C GLU A 115 7.80 -9.90 45.98
N THR A 116 6.89 -8.93 46.06
CA THR A 116 5.46 -9.16 46.24
C THR A 116 4.71 -8.65 45.01
N ARG A 117 3.66 -9.39 44.62
CA ARG A 117 2.81 -9.06 43.47
C ARG A 117 1.36 -8.99 43.92
N TRP A 118 0.67 -7.92 43.53
CA TRP A 118 -0.78 -7.76 43.65
C TRP A 118 -1.38 -7.55 42.26
N PHE A 119 -2.58 -8.07 42.06
CA PHE A 119 -3.32 -8.05 40.80
C PHE A 119 -4.79 -7.78 41.13
N ASN A 120 -5.43 -6.92 40.37
CA ASN A 120 -6.87 -6.71 40.42
C ASN A 120 -7.44 -6.60 39.00
N GLU A 121 -8.57 -7.25 38.78
CA GLU A 121 -9.31 -7.23 37.52
C GLU A 121 -10.67 -6.59 37.77
N PHE A 122 -11.06 -5.63 36.94
CA PHE A 122 -12.32 -4.90 37.07
C PHE A 122 -12.99 -4.66 35.71
N THR A 123 -14.27 -4.29 35.71
CA THR A 123 -15.04 -4.01 34.49
C THR A 123 -15.70 -2.65 34.58
N ILE A 124 -15.42 -1.80 33.59
CA ILE A 124 -16.13 -0.54 33.37
C ILE A 124 -17.25 -0.82 32.37
N ASN A 125 -18.50 -0.53 32.74
CA ASN A 125 -19.66 -0.68 31.87
C ASN A 125 -20.18 0.68 31.41
N TYR A 126 -20.81 0.73 30.24
CA TYR A 126 -21.69 1.84 29.88
C TYR A 126 -22.95 1.83 30.76
N PRO A 127 -23.57 2.99 31.03
CA PRO A 127 -24.88 3.05 31.68
C PRO A 127 -25.94 2.36 30.79
N PRO A 128 -27.00 1.78 31.38
CA PRO A 128 -28.05 1.12 30.61
C PRO A 128 -28.89 2.14 29.83
N GLU A 129 -28.96 1.96 28.50
CA GLU A 129 -29.85 2.72 27.63
C GLU A 129 -31.29 2.15 27.65
N GLY A 130 -32.22 2.85 26.99
CA GLY A 130 -33.62 2.45 26.88
C GLY A 130 -33.85 1.30 25.90
N ILE A 131 -35.11 1.07 25.56
CA ILE A 131 -35.52 0.24 24.42
C ILE A 131 -36.32 1.12 23.46
N ALA A 132 -36.10 0.97 22.16
CA ALA A 132 -36.94 1.56 21.12
C ALA A 132 -38.33 0.90 21.12
N GLU A 133 -39.39 1.71 20.98
CA GLU A 133 -40.76 1.22 20.75
C GLU A 133 -41.48 2.16 19.76
N ILE A 134 -41.92 1.62 18.61
CA ILE A 134 -42.73 2.33 17.63
C ILE A 134 -44.22 2.15 18.01
N ILE A 135 -44.90 3.25 18.33
CA ILE A 135 -46.32 3.25 18.74
C ILE A 135 -47.15 3.91 17.64
N LEU A 136 -48.11 3.20 17.05
CA LEU A 136 -48.99 3.71 16.00
C LEU A 136 -50.35 4.16 16.57
N ASP A 137 -50.94 5.19 15.97
CA ASP A 137 -52.32 5.61 16.21
C ASP A 137 -53.35 4.70 15.50
N ASP A 138 -54.65 4.98 15.65
CA ASP A 138 -55.76 4.27 15.01
C ASP A 138 -56.01 4.81 13.58
N PHE A 139 -55.78 4.00 12.54
CA PHE A 139 -55.89 4.37 11.12
C PHE A 139 -56.73 3.34 10.32
N PRO A 140 -57.34 3.74 9.18
CA PRO A 140 -58.12 2.82 8.36
C PRO A 140 -57.21 1.90 7.51
N THR A 141 -57.29 0.59 7.72
CA THR A 141 -56.60 -0.44 6.92
C THR A 141 -57.33 -0.80 5.61
N THR A 142 -58.45 -0.15 5.31
CA THR A 142 -59.20 -0.33 4.07
C THR A 142 -59.84 0.98 3.66
N ILE A 143 -59.61 1.38 2.41
CA ILE A 143 -59.97 2.68 1.81
C ILE A 143 -60.58 2.47 0.43
N ASP A 144 -61.31 3.44 -0.11
CA ASP A 144 -61.87 3.34 -1.46
C ASP A 144 -60.92 3.99 -2.49
N TYR A 145 -60.98 3.53 -3.75
CA TYR A 145 -60.07 3.98 -4.81
C TYR A 145 -60.06 5.52 -5.00
N GLY A 146 -58.89 6.12 -4.81
CA GLY A 146 -58.68 7.57 -4.92
C GLY A 146 -58.81 8.35 -3.60
N ASP A 147 -59.00 7.68 -2.45
CA ASP A 147 -58.96 8.33 -1.12
C ASP A 147 -57.54 8.74 -0.69
N ASP A 148 -57.46 9.69 0.24
CA ASP A 148 -56.24 10.09 0.95
C ASP A 148 -56.18 9.43 2.34
N VAL A 149 -55.00 8.97 2.78
CA VAL A 149 -54.79 8.38 4.12
C VAL A 149 -53.61 9.03 4.86
N LEU A 150 -53.72 9.10 6.18
CA LEU A 150 -52.71 9.64 7.09
C LEU A 150 -52.33 8.58 8.11
N LEU A 151 -51.04 8.28 8.21
CA LEU A 151 -50.45 7.42 9.23
C LEU A 151 -49.72 8.29 10.25
N THR A 152 -50.06 8.14 11.54
CA THR A 152 -49.42 8.88 12.63
C THR A 152 -49.00 7.93 13.75
N GLY A 153 -47.99 8.34 14.51
CA GLY A 153 -47.47 7.57 15.62
C GLY A 153 -46.37 8.33 16.38
N ASN A 154 -45.75 7.62 17.32
CA ASN A 154 -44.67 8.12 18.16
C ASN A 154 -43.56 7.07 18.33
N LEU A 155 -42.31 7.47 18.14
CA LEU A 155 -41.13 6.69 18.53
C LEU A 155 -40.76 7.00 19.99
N SER A 156 -40.72 5.96 20.84
CA SER A 156 -40.33 6.06 22.24
C SER A 156 -38.91 5.52 22.46
N HIS A 157 -38.00 6.35 22.96
CA HIS A 157 -36.68 5.95 23.46
C HIS A 157 -36.20 6.90 24.57
N THR A 158 -35.21 6.52 25.38
CA THR A 158 -34.60 7.40 26.40
C THR A 158 -33.78 8.54 25.81
N SER A 159 -33.36 8.39 24.55
CA SER A 159 -32.68 9.40 23.75
C SER A 159 -33.21 9.33 22.32
N ILE A 160 -34.25 10.11 22.01
CA ILE A 160 -34.89 10.15 20.68
C ILE A 160 -33.98 10.80 19.63
N ILE A 161 -33.13 11.75 20.07
CA ILE A 161 -32.17 12.45 19.20
C ILE A 161 -31.07 11.51 18.68
N SER A 162 -30.86 10.36 19.33
CA SER A 162 -29.93 9.30 18.88
C SER A 162 -30.68 8.08 18.31
N CYS A 163 -31.84 8.32 17.69
CA CYS A 163 -32.55 7.33 16.88
C CYS A 163 -32.43 7.67 15.40
N GLU A 164 -31.90 6.73 14.62
CA GLU A 164 -32.13 6.70 13.17
C GLU A 164 -33.46 6.00 12.93
N PHE A 165 -34.38 6.64 12.20
CA PHE A 165 -35.72 6.11 11.95
C PHE A 165 -36.04 6.27 10.47
N VAL A 166 -36.30 5.15 9.79
CA VAL A 166 -36.53 5.06 8.36
C VAL A 166 -37.81 4.31 8.02
N TRP A 167 -38.31 4.49 6.80
CA TRP A 167 -39.45 3.77 6.27
C TRP A 167 -39.31 3.51 4.76
N SER A 168 -40.11 2.58 4.25
CA SER A 168 -40.19 2.23 2.83
C SER A 168 -41.61 1.79 2.45
N ASP A 169 -41.99 2.00 1.20
CA ASP A 169 -43.18 1.41 0.54
C ASP A 169 -42.84 0.15 -0.29
N GLY A 170 -41.58 -0.30 -0.24
CA GLY A 170 -41.09 -1.52 -0.89
C GLY A 170 -40.16 -2.33 0.03
N ASN A 171 -39.03 -2.82 -0.51
CA ASN A 171 -38.00 -3.45 0.31
C ASN A 171 -37.13 -2.38 0.99
N ILE A 172 -37.14 -2.35 2.31
CA ILE A 172 -36.39 -1.37 3.11
C ILE A 172 -34.87 -1.58 3.07
N GLU A 173 -34.40 -2.78 2.70
CA GLU A 173 -32.98 -3.09 2.43
C GLU A 173 -32.51 -2.50 1.09
N GLU A 174 -33.41 -2.28 0.12
CA GLU A 174 -33.08 -1.76 -1.22
C GLU A 174 -33.29 -0.24 -1.31
N SER A 175 -34.34 0.28 -0.66
CA SER A 175 -34.59 1.72 -0.60
C SER A 175 -35.38 2.11 0.65
N SER A 176 -34.92 3.13 1.33
CA SER A 176 -35.58 3.69 2.52
C SER A 176 -35.44 5.21 2.57
N LEU A 177 -36.36 5.86 3.29
CA LEU A 177 -36.39 7.30 3.51
C LEU A 177 -36.43 7.60 5.01
N GLY A 178 -35.73 8.65 5.43
CA GLY A 178 -35.80 9.14 6.81
C GLY A 178 -37.23 9.52 7.21
N MET A 179 -37.66 9.04 8.37
CA MET A 179 -38.99 9.33 8.91
C MET A 179 -39.06 10.81 9.36
N PRO A 180 -40.05 11.60 8.90
CA PRO A 180 -40.28 12.95 9.40
C PRO A 180 -40.88 12.92 10.81
N MET A 181 -40.00 12.88 11.82
CA MET A 181 -40.34 12.97 13.25
C MET A 181 -39.96 14.33 13.87
N ASP A 182 -40.58 14.68 15.00
CA ASP A 182 -40.25 15.86 15.80
C ASP A 182 -39.36 15.56 17.04
N GLU A 183 -39.03 16.60 17.82
CA GLU A 183 -38.15 16.50 19.00
C GLU A 183 -38.72 15.62 20.14
N ASP A 184 -40.04 15.39 20.16
CA ASP A 184 -40.74 14.53 21.13
C ASP A 184 -40.94 13.09 20.59
N GLY A 185 -40.58 12.83 19.32
CA GLY A 185 -40.68 11.52 18.65
C GLY A 185 -41.96 11.28 17.84
N MET A 186 -42.85 12.28 17.73
CA MET A 186 -44.09 12.16 16.95
C MET A 186 -43.79 12.20 15.44
N PHE A 187 -44.40 11.32 14.65
CA PHE A 187 -44.24 11.29 13.19
C PHE A 187 -45.57 11.25 12.43
N ILE A 188 -45.54 11.73 11.18
CA ILE A 188 -46.73 11.86 10.31
C ILE A 188 -46.33 11.55 8.85
N LEU A 189 -46.94 10.51 8.27
CA LEU A 189 -46.88 10.20 6.84
C LEU A 189 -48.27 10.37 6.20
N GLY A 190 -48.32 10.94 4.99
CA GLY A 190 -49.58 11.19 4.29
C GLY A 190 -49.50 10.78 2.82
N PHE A 191 -50.36 9.83 2.44
CA PHE A 191 -50.46 9.29 1.08
C PHE A 191 -51.77 9.77 0.47
N ASN A 192 -51.73 10.30 -0.75
CA ASN A 192 -52.86 11.00 -1.36
C ASN A 192 -53.27 10.32 -2.67
N ASN A 193 -54.57 10.22 -2.95
CA ASN A 193 -55.13 9.49 -4.11
C ASN A 193 -54.52 8.08 -4.24
N LEU A 194 -54.74 7.22 -3.24
CA LEU A 194 -54.28 5.83 -3.31
C LEU A 194 -55.13 5.01 -4.29
N GLN A 195 -54.45 4.40 -5.26
CA GLN A 195 -55.07 3.66 -6.36
C GLN A 195 -54.85 2.15 -6.28
N ASP A 196 -53.79 1.72 -5.60
CA ASP A 196 -53.41 0.32 -5.39
C ASP A 196 -53.11 0.05 -3.90
N ASN A 197 -53.07 -1.23 -3.51
CA ASN A 197 -52.68 -1.62 -2.15
C ASN A 197 -51.27 -1.14 -1.81
N LEU A 198 -51.07 -0.66 -0.59
CA LEU A 198 -49.81 -0.09 -0.11
C LEU A 198 -49.39 -0.74 1.21
N THR A 199 -48.19 -1.31 1.25
CA THR A 199 -47.55 -1.83 2.48
C THR A 199 -46.41 -0.90 2.86
N ILE A 200 -46.45 -0.36 4.07
CA ILE A 200 -45.39 0.49 4.64
C ILE A 200 -44.61 -0.30 5.68
N VAL A 201 -43.29 -0.39 5.49
CA VAL A 201 -42.34 -0.93 6.46
C VAL A 201 -41.64 0.24 7.15
N MET A 202 -41.46 0.15 8.47
CA MET A 202 -40.83 1.17 9.31
C MET A 202 -39.83 0.51 10.24
N GLU A 203 -38.59 0.99 10.28
CA GLU A 203 -37.51 0.43 11.11
C GLU A 203 -36.68 1.55 11.75
N THR A 204 -36.28 1.34 13.00
CA THR A 204 -35.48 2.30 13.76
C THR A 204 -34.39 1.62 14.57
N THR A 205 -33.24 2.27 14.64
CA THR A 205 -32.11 1.92 15.50
C THR A 205 -31.85 3.10 16.45
N CYS A 206 -31.84 2.83 17.75
CA CYS A 206 -31.77 3.85 18.80
C CYS A 206 -30.67 3.54 19.80
N GLY A 207 -29.69 4.43 19.96
CA GLY A 207 -28.68 4.34 21.02
C GLY A 207 -27.42 5.16 20.73
N ILE A 208 -26.50 5.19 21.70
CA ILE A 208 -25.17 5.82 21.53
C ILE A 208 -24.04 4.80 21.76
N ASN A 209 -24.21 3.89 22.72
CA ASN A 209 -23.24 2.88 23.12
C ASN A 209 -23.86 1.46 23.12
N ILE A 210 -25.18 1.38 23.29
CA ILE A 210 -25.98 0.16 23.15
C ILE A 210 -27.17 0.49 22.24
N PHE A 211 -27.16 -0.04 21.01
CA PHE A 211 -28.26 0.12 20.07
C PHE A 211 -29.42 -0.81 20.43
N THR A 212 -30.64 -0.30 20.29
CA THR A 212 -31.88 -1.08 20.35
C THR A 212 -32.73 -0.83 19.11
N GLU A 213 -33.41 -1.86 18.65
CA GLU A 213 -34.06 -1.89 17.34
C GLU A 213 -35.57 -2.15 17.49
N ALA A 214 -36.37 -1.51 16.65
CA ALA A 214 -37.80 -1.78 16.54
C ALA A 214 -38.28 -1.67 15.09
N SER A 215 -39.23 -2.52 14.71
CA SER A 215 -39.86 -2.49 13.40
C SER A 215 -41.38 -2.60 13.46
N ALA A 216 -42.06 -2.02 12.46
CA ALA A 216 -43.50 -2.03 12.32
C ALA A 216 -43.89 -2.11 10.83
N VAL A 217 -44.99 -2.80 10.52
CA VAL A 217 -45.52 -2.96 9.15
C VAL A 217 -47.00 -2.59 9.14
N VAL A 218 -47.43 -1.86 8.11
CA VAL A 218 -48.79 -1.33 7.95
C VAL A 218 -49.29 -1.61 6.54
N ASP A 219 -50.42 -2.32 6.42
CA ASP A 219 -51.08 -2.61 5.15
C ASP A 219 -52.34 -1.76 4.93
N PHE A 220 -52.43 -1.10 3.77
CA PHE A 220 -53.62 -0.42 3.27
C PHE A 220 -54.19 -1.18 2.08
N ILE A 221 -55.48 -1.55 2.16
CA ILE A 221 -56.19 -2.26 1.08
C ILE A 221 -57.15 -1.31 0.37
N VAL A 222 -57.06 -1.22 -0.96
CA VAL A 222 -57.90 -0.34 -1.80
C VAL A 222 -59.09 -1.12 -2.39
N ASN A 223 -60.30 -0.56 -2.25
CA ASN A 223 -61.50 -1.06 -2.90
C ASN A 223 -61.71 -0.38 -4.26
N HIS A 224 -61.59 -1.12 -5.35
CA HIS A 224 -61.91 -0.63 -6.70
C HIS A 224 -63.42 -0.77 -7.00
N PRO A 225 -64.05 0.21 -7.67
CA PRO A 225 -65.41 0.08 -8.18
C PRO A 225 -65.46 -0.89 -9.37
N THR A 226 -66.52 -1.69 -9.51
CA THR A 226 -66.64 -2.67 -10.61
C THR A 226 -66.95 -1.99 -11.94
N THR A 227 -66.02 -2.09 -12.88
CA THR A 227 -66.04 -1.61 -14.27
C THR A 227 -66.71 -2.60 -15.24
N THR A 228 -66.84 -2.20 -16.51
CA THR A 228 -67.37 -3.01 -17.62
C THR A 228 -66.27 -3.24 -18.67
N PRO A 229 -65.51 -4.36 -18.64
CA PRO A 229 -64.32 -4.53 -19.48
C PRO A 229 -64.63 -4.94 -20.92
N GLY A 230 -63.87 -4.40 -21.88
CA GLY A 230 -63.87 -4.78 -23.31
C GLY A 230 -62.99 -3.84 -24.15
N CYS A 231 -62.66 -4.17 -25.40
CA CYS A 231 -61.79 -3.32 -26.23
C CYS A 231 -62.38 -1.91 -26.48
N THR A 232 -61.67 -0.86 -26.06
CA THR A 232 -62.11 0.55 -26.11
C THR A 232 -61.55 1.33 -27.30
N ASP A 233 -60.53 0.83 -28.01
CA ASP A 233 -59.98 1.52 -29.19
C ASP A 233 -60.87 1.34 -30.43
N THR A 234 -61.34 2.46 -30.98
CA THR A 234 -62.12 2.54 -32.21
C THR A 234 -61.38 2.13 -33.49
N GLU A 235 -60.04 2.02 -33.48
CA GLU A 235 -59.25 1.55 -34.63
C GLU A 235 -58.96 0.03 -34.58
N ALA A 236 -59.33 -0.66 -33.50
CA ALA A 236 -59.18 -2.12 -33.35
C ALA A 236 -60.24 -2.92 -34.13
N ASN A 237 -59.88 -4.13 -34.58
CA ASN A 237 -60.75 -5.05 -35.33
C ASN A 237 -61.96 -5.57 -34.52
N ASN A 238 -61.99 -5.38 -33.20
CA ASN A 238 -63.04 -5.87 -32.29
C ASN A 238 -63.48 -4.86 -31.21
N TYR A 239 -63.41 -3.56 -31.50
CA TYR A 239 -63.98 -2.49 -30.67
C TYR A 239 -65.39 -2.80 -30.13
N ASP A 240 -65.64 -2.56 -28.84
CA ASP A 240 -66.95 -2.67 -28.20
C ASP A 240 -67.46 -1.29 -27.72
N GLU A 241 -68.63 -0.87 -28.23
CA GLU A 241 -69.27 0.41 -27.85
C GLU A 241 -69.87 0.41 -26.43
N ALA A 242 -69.81 -0.71 -25.71
CA ALA A 242 -70.32 -0.88 -24.34
C ALA A 242 -69.23 -1.12 -23.28
N ALA A 243 -67.95 -1.03 -23.65
CA ALA A 243 -66.83 -1.09 -22.71
C ALA A 243 -66.58 0.28 -22.05
N ASP A 244 -66.40 0.29 -20.72
CA ASP A 244 -66.03 1.47 -19.93
C ASP A 244 -64.54 1.43 -19.51
N GLU A 245 -63.88 0.28 -19.68
CA GLU A 245 -62.47 0.01 -19.34
C GLU A 245 -61.91 -0.99 -20.36
N ASP A 246 -60.64 -0.84 -20.78
CA ASP A 246 -60.03 -1.75 -21.74
C ASP A 246 -59.59 -3.07 -21.09
N ASP A 247 -60.05 -4.20 -21.62
CA ASP A 247 -59.67 -5.53 -21.13
C ASP A 247 -58.43 -6.12 -21.83
N GLY A 248 -57.79 -5.35 -22.72
CA GLY A 248 -56.66 -5.81 -23.52
C GLY A 248 -57.06 -6.80 -24.62
N SER A 249 -58.35 -6.99 -24.90
CA SER A 249 -58.81 -7.86 -25.99
C SER A 249 -58.69 -7.24 -27.38
N CYS A 250 -58.24 -5.99 -27.51
CA CYS A 250 -58.10 -5.32 -28.79
C CYS A 250 -57.12 -6.05 -29.72
N THR A 251 -57.64 -6.46 -30.88
CA THR A 251 -56.90 -7.11 -31.97
C THR A 251 -56.70 -6.14 -33.12
N TYR A 252 -55.51 -6.17 -33.70
CA TYR A 252 -55.11 -5.37 -34.85
C TYR A 252 -54.56 -6.31 -35.93
N ASP A 253 -54.35 -5.83 -37.15
CA ASP A 253 -53.55 -6.57 -38.12
C ASP A 253 -52.09 -6.55 -37.63
N GLU A 254 -51.48 -7.73 -37.39
CA GLU A 254 -50.24 -7.83 -36.61
C GLU A 254 -49.08 -7.00 -37.21
N PRO A 255 -48.36 -6.21 -36.39
CA PRO A 255 -47.12 -5.56 -36.81
C PRO A 255 -46.01 -6.61 -37.01
N PRO A 256 -44.98 -6.31 -37.83
CA PRO A 256 -43.81 -7.17 -37.95
C PRO A 256 -43.13 -7.34 -36.59
N VAL A 257 -42.63 -8.55 -36.31
CA VAL A 257 -41.88 -8.84 -35.08
C VAL A 257 -40.52 -8.15 -35.18
N GLU A 258 -40.24 -7.24 -34.24
CA GLU A 258 -38.95 -6.58 -34.13
C GLU A 258 -38.04 -7.38 -33.15
N GLY A 259 -36.73 -7.39 -33.39
CA GLY A 259 -35.73 -8.07 -32.54
C GLY A 259 -34.44 -8.44 -33.29
N CYS A 260 -33.40 -8.81 -32.55
CA CYS A 260 -32.10 -9.13 -33.14
C CYS A 260 -32.17 -10.22 -34.24
N MET A 261 -31.74 -9.87 -35.45
CA MET A 261 -31.72 -10.75 -36.62
C MET A 261 -30.37 -11.47 -36.86
N ASP A 262 -29.31 -11.15 -36.12
CA ASP A 262 -28.00 -11.81 -36.30
C ASP A 262 -27.90 -13.12 -35.53
N SER A 263 -27.70 -14.22 -36.24
CA SER A 263 -27.56 -15.57 -35.69
C SER A 263 -26.30 -15.83 -34.84
N THR A 264 -25.44 -14.83 -34.65
CA THR A 264 -24.25 -14.87 -33.79
C THR A 264 -24.42 -14.10 -32.47
N ALA A 265 -25.52 -13.36 -32.31
CA ALA A 265 -25.90 -12.71 -31.07
C ALA A 265 -26.49 -13.70 -30.05
N THR A 266 -26.32 -13.43 -28.76
CA THR A 266 -26.87 -14.26 -27.65
C THR A 266 -28.38 -14.18 -27.56
N ASN A 267 -28.95 -13.02 -27.91
CA ASN A 267 -30.39 -12.73 -27.91
C ASN A 267 -31.06 -12.86 -29.29
N TYR A 268 -30.44 -13.60 -30.23
CA TYR A 268 -30.98 -13.86 -31.57
C TYR A 268 -32.43 -14.38 -31.57
N ASN A 269 -33.30 -13.73 -32.33
CA ASN A 269 -34.70 -14.10 -32.48
C ASN A 269 -34.99 -14.66 -33.89
N GLU A 270 -35.19 -15.98 -34.01
CA GLU A 270 -35.51 -16.63 -35.30
C GLU A 270 -36.84 -16.18 -35.94
N ASN A 271 -37.68 -15.46 -35.19
CA ASN A 271 -38.99 -14.97 -35.64
C ASN A 271 -38.99 -13.47 -35.95
N ALA A 272 -37.87 -12.75 -35.78
CA ALA A 272 -37.79 -11.33 -36.11
C ALA A 272 -37.90 -11.10 -37.63
N GLU A 273 -38.77 -10.17 -38.02
CA GLU A 273 -38.92 -9.68 -39.40
C GLU A 273 -38.19 -8.33 -39.61
N ILE A 274 -37.89 -7.61 -38.53
CA ILE A 274 -37.16 -6.33 -38.52
C ILE A 274 -36.11 -6.38 -37.40
N ASP A 275 -34.89 -5.95 -37.73
CA ASP A 275 -33.81 -5.71 -36.77
C ASP A 275 -34.05 -4.37 -36.06
N ASP A 276 -34.19 -4.42 -34.72
CA ASP A 276 -34.35 -3.27 -33.83
C ASP A 276 -33.00 -2.74 -33.31
N GLY A 277 -31.89 -3.43 -33.60
CA GLY A 277 -30.57 -3.13 -33.06
C GLY A 277 -30.35 -3.61 -31.63
N SER A 278 -31.20 -4.52 -31.12
CA SER A 278 -31.06 -5.10 -29.77
C SER A 278 -29.92 -6.12 -29.62
N CYS A 279 -29.24 -6.50 -30.72
CA CYS A 279 -28.28 -7.61 -30.72
C CYS A 279 -27.19 -7.50 -29.65
N GLU A 280 -27.27 -8.38 -28.64
CA GLU A 280 -26.26 -8.60 -27.62
C GLU A 280 -25.26 -9.65 -28.10
N TYR A 281 -23.99 -9.43 -27.83
CA TYR A 281 -22.93 -10.40 -28.08
C TYR A 281 -22.26 -10.71 -26.74
N GLU A 282 -21.89 -11.98 -26.53
CA GLU A 282 -20.92 -12.31 -25.48
C GLU A 282 -19.62 -11.56 -25.81
N GLU A 283 -19.21 -10.64 -24.94
CA GLU A 283 -17.84 -10.13 -24.98
C GLU A 283 -16.90 -11.34 -24.83
N PRO A 284 -15.78 -11.39 -25.57
CA PRO A 284 -14.85 -12.50 -25.47
C PRO A 284 -14.41 -12.65 -24.00
N PRO A 285 -14.29 -13.88 -23.48
CA PRO A 285 -13.87 -14.07 -22.09
C PRO A 285 -12.55 -13.34 -21.86
N GLU A 286 -12.45 -12.61 -20.74
CA GLU A 286 -11.27 -11.85 -20.35
C GLU A 286 -10.03 -12.75 -20.44
N ASP A 287 -9.22 -12.50 -21.47
CA ASP A 287 -8.00 -13.26 -21.71
C ASP A 287 -6.93 -12.72 -20.78
N ASN A 288 -6.78 -13.35 -19.62
CA ASN A 288 -5.71 -13.09 -18.65
C ASN A 288 -4.51 -14.02 -18.87
N SER A 289 -4.34 -14.61 -20.06
CA SER A 289 -3.16 -15.40 -20.36
C SER A 289 -1.90 -14.54 -20.51
N THR A 290 -0.74 -15.13 -20.26
CA THR A 290 0.56 -14.47 -20.27
C THR A 290 0.83 -13.79 -21.61
N GLY A 291 1.09 -12.48 -21.59
CA GLY A 291 1.25 -11.64 -22.79
C GLY A 291 -0.03 -10.98 -23.31
N SER A 292 -1.18 -11.17 -22.66
CA SER A 292 -2.43 -10.47 -22.98
C SER A 292 -2.41 -9.00 -22.53
N GLN A 293 -3.41 -8.21 -22.97
CA GLN A 293 -3.53 -6.82 -22.55
C GLN A 293 -3.80 -6.64 -21.05
N ILE A 294 -4.49 -7.60 -20.42
CA ILE A 294 -4.74 -7.58 -18.97
C ILE A 294 -3.43 -7.91 -18.24
N TRP A 295 -2.75 -8.99 -18.63
CA TRP A 295 -1.48 -9.38 -17.99
C TRP A 295 -0.40 -8.30 -18.10
N TRP A 296 -0.28 -7.61 -19.24
CA TRP A 296 0.65 -6.48 -19.38
C TRP A 296 0.30 -5.28 -18.50
N ALA A 297 -1.00 -5.06 -18.20
CA ALA A 297 -1.42 -4.02 -17.25
C ALA A 297 -1.25 -4.44 -15.78
N GLU A 298 -1.23 -5.74 -15.48
CA GLU A 298 -0.93 -6.27 -14.14
C GLU A 298 0.59 -6.35 -13.85
N VAL A 299 1.42 -6.51 -14.89
CA VAL A 299 2.88 -6.66 -14.76
C VAL A 299 3.62 -5.32 -14.83
N LEU A 300 3.17 -4.37 -15.63
CA LEU A 300 3.82 -3.06 -15.74
C LEU A 300 3.36 -2.13 -14.61
N LEU A 301 4.34 -1.53 -13.94
CA LEU A 301 4.12 -0.59 -12.85
C LEU A 301 4.00 0.84 -13.41
N CYS A 302 3.47 1.76 -12.60
CA CYS A 302 3.30 3.18 -12.94
C CYS A 302 2.30 3.48 -14.07
N ASP A 303 1.29 2.63 -14.31
CA ASP A 303 0.23 3.02 -15.23
C ASP A 303 -0.46 4.30 -14.73
N SER A 304 -0.57 5.25 -15.65
CA SER A 304 -1.29 6.52 -15.60
C SER A 304 -2.73 6.49 -15.04
N THR A 305 -3.31 5.31 -14.78
CA THR A 305 -4.66 5.15 -14.19
C THR A 305 -4.66 5.05 -12.66
N GLU A 306 -3.53 4.71 -12.03
CA GLU A 306 -3.41 4.63 -10.58
C GLU A 306 -2.85 5.92 -9.96
N GLN A 307 -3.09 6.15 -8.67
CA GLN A 307 -2.49 7.27 -7.94
C GLN A 307 -1.10 6.90 -7.44
N VAL A 308 -0.11 6.98 -8.32
CA VAL A 308 1.31 6.88 -7.96
C VAL A 308 1.66 7.98 -6.96
N GLU A 309 2.28 7.61 -5.85
CA GLU A 309 2.72 8.56 -4.81
C GLU A 309 3.96 9.36 -5.25
N GLY A 310 4.24 10.45 -4.56
CA GLY A 310 5.37 11.31 -4.89
C GLY A 310 6.70 10.66 -4.51
N ILE A 311 7.59 10.49 -5.48
CA ILE A 311 8.97 10.03 -5.30
C ILE A 311 9.85 11.19 -4.83
N ASP A 312 10.69 10.95 -3.82
CA ASP A 312 11.74 11.86 -3.36
C ASP A 312 13.13 11.49 -3.93
N ASP A 313 14.01 12.48 -4.11
CA ASP A 313 15.44 12.28 -4.34
C ASP A 313 16.21 12.73 -3.10
N TYR A 314 16.70 11.78 -2.31
CA TYR A 314 17.37 12.08 -1.04
C TYR A 314 18.72 12.82 -1.22
N ASN A 315 19.15 13.12 -2.46
CA ASN A 315 20.27 14.01 -2.72
C ASN A 315 19.88 15.51 -2.80
N THR A 316 18.58 15.85 -2.82
CA THR A 316 18.11 17.24 -2.72
C THR A 316 17.86 17.66 -1.26
N THR A 317 16.98 18.64 -1.02
CA THR A 317 16.65 19.14 0.34
C THR A 317 15.18 19.56 0.51
N GLU A 318 14.38 19.46 -0.52
CA GLU A 318 12.94 19.77 -0.54
C GLU A 318 12.27 18.62 -1.30
N PHE A 319 11.20 18.04 -0.77
CA PHE A 319 10.54 16.88 -1.37
C PHE A 319 10.17 17.14 -2.84
N ASP A 320 10.85 16.45 -3.76
CA ASP A 320 10.78 16.79 -5.19
C ASP A 320 9.42 16.45 -5.83
N ASN A 321 8.69 15.48 -5.25
CA ASN A 321 7.40 15.00 -5.76
C ASN A 321 7.52 14.60 -7.25
N HIS A 322 8.56 13.82 -7.58
CA HIS A 322 8.62 13.13 -8.86
C HIS A 322 7.46 12.12 -8.96
N ILE A 323 7.03 11.81 -10.17
CA ILE A 323 5.92 10.87 -10.42
C ILE A 323 6.40 9.92 -11.51
N CYS A 324 6.37 8.62 -11.24
CA CYS A 324 6.58 7.60 -12.26
C CYS A 324 5.37 7.55 -13.18
N GLU A 325 5.58 7.69 -14.49
CA GLU A 325 4.51 7.60 -15.49
C GLU A 325 4.92 6.60 -16.59
N LEU A 326 4.04 5.62 -16.84
CA LEU A 326 4.17 4.63 -17.88
C LEU A 326 2.83 4.47 -18.62
N SER A 327 2.92 4.16 -19.91
CA SER A 327 1.81 3.66 -20.72
C SER A 327 2.32 2.64 -21.73
N PHE A 328 1.43 1.81 -22.29
CA PHE A 328 1.83 0.84 -23.31
C PHE A 328 0.78 0.66 -24.41
N THR A 329 1.21 0.14 -25.55
CA THR A 329 0.33 -0.29 -26.65
C THR A 329 0.76 -1.64 -27.21
N LEU A 330 -0.21 -2.47 -27.59
CA LEU A 330 0.02 -3.80 -28.16
C LEU A 330 -0.32 -3.82 -29.66
N ASN A 331 0.48 -4.56 -30.42
CA ASN A 331 0.16 -4.99 -31.79
C ASN A 331 0.25 -6.52 -31.92
N GLU A 332 -0.01 -7.07 -33.11
CA GLU A 332 -0.02 -8.53 -33.38
C GLU A 332 1.30 -9.27 -33.04
N THR A 333 2.39 -8.56 -32.73
CA THR A 333 3.74 -9.14 -32.59
C THR A 333 4.62 -8.50 -31.52
N HIS A 334 4.37 -7.24 -31.12
CA HIS A 334 5.21 -6.50 -30.19
C HIS A 334 4.35 -5.68 -29.21
N ILE A 335 4.90 -5.44 -28.02
CA ILE A 335 4.52 -4.34 -27.13
C ILE A 335 5.41 -3.12 -27.43
N GLN A 336 4.83 -1.93 -27.34
CA GLN A 336 5.54 -0.66 -27.24
C GLN A 336 5.22 -0.08 -25.85
N ILE A 337 6.25 0.24 -25.07
CA ILE A 337 6.17 0.86 -23.74
C ILE A 337 6.71 2.28 -23.86
N ASP A 338 5.93 3.25 -23.41
CA ASP A 338 6.27 4.67 -23.38
C ASP A 338 6.29 5.12 -21.91
N SER A 339 7.47 5.51 -21.40
CA SER A 339 7.71 5.84 -19.99
C SER A 339 8.37 7.22 -19.84
N ASN A 340 8.28 7.83 -18.66
CA ASN A 340 9.05 9.02 -18.32
C ASN A 340 10.42 8.72 -17.67
N GLY A 341 10.79 7.46 -17.47
CA GLY A 341 12.12 7.05 -16.99
C GLY A 341 12.42 7.32 -15.51
N LEU A 342 11.41 7.69 -14.70
CA LEU A 342 11.51 7.80 -13.25
C LEU A 342 11.07 6.48 -12.58
N PRO A 343 11.64 6.08 -11.43
CA PRO A 343 11.23 4.88 -10.71
C PRO A 343 9.95 5.09 -9.88
N ASN A 344 9.32 3.99 -9.45
CA ASN A 344 8.18 3.97 -8.52
C ASN A 344 8.58 4.00 -7.03
N HIS A 345 9.79 4.47 -6.71
CA HIS A 345 10.38 4.43 -5.38
C HIS A 345 11.28 5.64 -5.13
N ASP A 346 11.49 6.03 -3.87
CA ASP A 346 12.48 7.05 -3.51
C ASP A 346 13.87 6.62 -3.99
N LEU A 347 14.66 7.61 -4.41
CA LEU A 347 15.92 7.38 -5.09
C LEU A 347 17.04 8.25 -4.52
N GLU A 348 18.25 7.95 -4.95
CA GLU A 348 19.39 8.85 -4.82
C GLU A 348 20.02 9.01 -6.20
N SER A 349 20.00 10.23 -6.73
CA SER A 349 20.52 10.57 -8.06
C SER A 349 22.03 10.40 -8.23
N GLY A 350 22.77 10.36 -7.13
CA GLY A 350 24.23 10.37 -7.09
C GLY A 350 24.86 11.76 -7.24
N PRO A 351 26.21 11.83 -7.19
CA PRO A 351 26.97 13.08 -7.09
C PRO A 351 26.88 14.00 -8.33
N GLY A 352 26.27 13.53 -9.43
CA GLY A 352 25.97 14.35 -10.60
C GLY A 352 24.81 15.33 -10.35
N CYS A 353 23.72 14.82 -9.77
CA CYS A 353 22.41 15.43 -9.54
C CYS A 353 21.75 16.11 -10.77
N CYS A 354 20.49 15.84 -11.11
CA CYS A 354 19.50 15.00 -10.42
C CYS A 354 18.66 14.25 -11.47
N ALA A 355 17.99 13.18 -11.06
CA ALA A 355 17.05 12.44 -11.90
C ALA A 355 15.96 13.40 -12.42
N SER A 356 15.53 13.21 -13.66
CA SER A 356 14.47 13.98 -14.28
C SER A 356 13.69 13.14 -15.28
N ALA A 357 12.40 13.44 -15.43
CA ALA A 357 11.57 12.84 -16.46
C ALA A 357 12.18 13.04 -17.86
N GLN A 358 12.18 11.98 -18.66
CA GLN A 358 12.67 11.94 -20.03
C GLN A 358 11.47 11.97 -21.02
N ASP A 359 11.59 12.76 -22.09
CA ASP A 359 10.51 13.00 -23.07
C ASP A 359 10.40 11.91 -24.15
N ASP A 360 11.37 10.98 -24.24
CA ASP A 360 11.57 10.07 -25.38
C ASP A 360 11.95 8.61 -25.03
N HIS A 361 11.71 8.16 -23.78
CA HIS A 361 11.87 6.75 -23.37
C HIS A 361 10.77 5.84 -23.95
N GLN A 362 11.01 5.33 -25.17
CA GLN A 362 10.12 4.44 -25.91
C GLN A 362 10.81 3.10 -26.22
N TRP A 363 10.29 2.00 -25.67
CA TRP A 363 10.85 0.65 -25.76
C TRP A 363 9.94 -0.27 -26.56
N THR A 364 10.46 -1.02 -27.53
CA THR A 364 9.70 -1.99 -28.33
C THR A 364 10.21 -3.41 -28.08
N LEU A 365 9.33 -4.34 -27.69
CA LEU A 365 9.70 -5.72 -27.32
C LEU A 365 8.82 -6.75 -28.06
N PRO A 366 9.36 -7.87 -28.56
CA PRO A 366 8.56 -8.91 -29.20
C PRO A 366 7.75 -9.70 -28.16
N LEU A 367 6.46 -9.93 -28.44
CA LEU A 367 5.54 -10.70 -27.58
C LEU A 367 5.82 -12.21 -27.60
N GLU A 368 6.32 -12.73 -28.72
CA GLU A 368 6.79 -14.11 -28.86
C GLU A 368 8.33 -14.11 -29.06
N PRO A 369 9.14 -14.10 -27.99
CA PRO A 369 10.60 -14.07 -28.09
C PRO A 369 11.17 -15.33 -28.74
N SER A 370 12.12 -15.16 -29.67
CA SER A 370 12.60 -16.24 -30.55
C SER A 370 14.12 -16.38 -30.56
N ASN A 371 14.63 -17.58 -30.25
CA ASN A 371 16.06 -17.90 -30.11
C ASN A 371 16.92 -17.50 -31.33
N GLN A 372 18.09 -16.91 -31.09
CA GLN A 372 19.07 -16.60 -32.14
C GLN A 372 19.62 -17.87 -32.82
N THR A 373 19.90 -17.78 -34.13
CA THR A 373 20.46 -18.92 -34.88
C THR A 373 21.98 -19.02 -34.70
N GLY A 374 22.42 -19.90 -33.79
CA GLY A 374 23.84 -20.22 -33.57
C GLY A 374 24.34 -19.91 -32.16
N CYS A 375 23.53 -19.22 -31.36
CA CYS A 375 23.71 -19.02 -29.93
C CYS A 375 23.33 -20.29 -29.15
N ASP A 376 24.20 -20.78 -28.25
CA ASP A 376 23.89 -21.86 -27.30
C ASP A 376 24.51 -21.56 -25.91
N PRO A 377 23.89 -20.65 -25.13
CA PRO A 377 24.42 -20.18 -23.85
C PRO A 377 24.60 -21.27 -22.80
N SER A 378 23.93 -22.42 -22.96
CA SER A 378 24.14 -23.61 -22.11
C SER A 378 25.57 -24.18 -22.22
N THR A 379 26.33 -23.73 -23.22
CA THR A 379 27.74 -24.09 -23.44
C THR A 379 28.69 -22.90 -23.39
N SER A 380 28.32 -21.76 -24.00
CA SER A 380 29.08 -20.51 -24.01
C SER A 380 28.28 -19.40 -24.71
N SER A 381 28.68 -18.15 -24.49
CA SER A 381 28.17 -16.97 -25.20
C SER A 381 28.64 -16.86 -26.67
N ASP A 382 29.51 -17.78 -27.13
CA ASP A 382 29.98 -17.85 -28.52
C ASP A 382 28.80 -17.94 -29.51
N GLY A 383 28.65 -16.92 -30.36
CA GLY A 383 27.61 -16.89 -31.40
C GLY A 383 26.28 -16.26 -30.96
N CYS A 384 26.19 -15.75 -29.73
CA CYS A 384 25.12 -14.88 -29.26
C CYS A 384 25.49 -13.41 -29.48
N THR A 385 24.49 -12.54 -29.67
CA THR A 385 24.69 -11.09 -29.53
C THR A 385 24.94 -10.77 -28.06
N LEU A 386 26.06 -10.12 -27.74
CA LEU A 386 26.37 -9.67 -26.38
C LEU A 386 25.49 -8.48 -25.98
N ALA A 387 25.25 -8.32 -24.68
CA ALA A 387 24.69 -7.10 -24.13
C ALA A 387 25.73 -5.96 -24.18
N PRO A 388 25.31 -4.69 -24.35
CA PRO A 388 26.18 -3.54 -24.14
C PRO A 388 26.88 -3.54 -22.77
N GLU A 389 28.15 -3.13 -22.75
CA GLU A 389 28.95 -2.95 -21.52
C GLU A 389 28.45 -1.74 -20.70
N ARG A 390 28.01 -0.70 -21.41
CA ARG A 390 27.42 0.56 -20.94
C ARG A 390 26.14 0.85 -21.71
N GLY A 391 25.23 1.61 -21.10
CA GLY A 391 23.93 1.95 -21.68
C GLY A 391 22.89 0.83 -21.50
N PRO A 392 21.67 1.03 -22.00
CA PRO A 392 20.53 0.17 -21.70
C PRO A 392 20.63 -1.21 -22.39
N VAL A 393 20.24 -2.24 -21.65
CA VAL A 393 20.23 -3.65 -22.08
C VAL A 393 18.85 -4.32 -21.90
N ALA A 394 18.02 -3.74 -21.06
CA ALA A 394 16.66 -4.15 -20.77
C ALA A 394 15.84 -2.96 -20.26
N VAL A 395 14.52 -3.12 -20.19
CA VAL A 395 13.61 -2.16 -19.53
C VAL A 395 12.98 -2.82 -18.31
N ALA A 396 12.98 -2.12 -17.18
CA ALA A 396 12.32 -2.56 -15.95
C ALA A 396 10.78 -2.48 -16.08
N VAL A 397 10.04 -3.19 -15.22
CA VAL A 397 8.57 -3.13 -15.27
C VAL A 397 7.97 -1.78 -14.89
N ASN A 398 8.73 -0.91 -14.21
CA ASN A 398 8.37 0.51 -13.99
C ASN A 398 8.85 1.46 -15.11
N GLY A 399 9.41 0.94 -16.21
CA GLY A 399 9.84 1.72 -17.39
C GLY A 399 11.24 2.36 -17.30
N VAL A 400 11.89 2.28 -16.14
CA VAL A 400 13.30 2.67 -15.95
C VAL A 400 14.22 1.72 -16.73
N PRO A 401 15.25 2.20 -17.45
CA PRO A 401 16.19 1.31 -18.12
C PRO A 401 17.08 0.55 -17.13
N ILE A 402 17.40 -0.68 -17.50
CA ILE A 402 18.40 -1.53 -16.86
C ILE A 402 19.66 -1.46 -17.73
N PHE A 403 20.80 -1.13 -17.12
CA PHE A 403 22.06 -0.87 -17.84
C PHE A 403 23.03 -2.07 -17.83
N GLY A 404 24.06 -1.98 -18.67
CA GLY A 404 25.24 -2.83 -18.60
C GLY A 404 26.05 -2.59 -17.31
N PRO A 405 26.95 -3.52 -16.93
CA PRO A 405 27.61 -3.53 -15.63
C PRO A 405 28.72 -2.46 -15.44
N GLU A 406 29.07 -1.70 -16.49
CA GLU A 406 30.08 -0.63 -16.42
C GLU A 406 29.45 0.76 -16.45
N ASP A 407 30.09 1.73 -15.79
CA ASP A 407 29.78 3.16 -15.94
C ASP A 407 31.05 4.00 -16.18
N GLY A 408 30.86 5.19 -16.76
CA GLY A 408 31.89 6.21 -16.90
C GLY A 408 33.12 5.71 -17.66
N PRO A 409 34.33 6.10 -17.23
CA PRO A 409 35.59 5.66 -17.83
C PRO A 409 36.15 4.35 -17.23
N GLY A 410 35.41 3.61 -16.39
CA GLY A 410 36.06 2.54 -15.63
C GLY A 410 35.21 1.51 -14.89
N GLY A 411 35.22 0.28 -15.43
CA GLY A 411 35.10 -0.96 -14.68
C GLY A 411 33.69 -1.29 -14.18
N ASP A 412 33.58 -2.37 -13.42
CA ASP A 412 32.33 -2.87 -12.87
C ASP A 412 31.83 -1.94 -11.74
N ALA A 413 30.74 -1.23 -12.03
CA ALA A 413 30.15 -0.22 -11.14
C ALA A 413 29.73 -0.79 -9.78
N VAL A 414 29.27 -2.04 -9.76
CA VAL A 414 28.76 -2.73 -8.57
C VAL A 414 29.92 -3.28 -7.75
N ALA A 415 30.95 -3.84 -8.39
CA ALA A 415 32.19 -4.26 -7.73
C ALA A 415 32.95 -3.08 -7.11
N ASN A 416 32.89 -1.88 -7.70
CA ASN A 416 33.40 -0.66 -7.08
C ASN A 416 32.59 -0.27 -5.83
N GLN A 417 31.25 -0.25 -5.93
CA GLN A 417 30.36 0.08 -4.82
C GLN A 417 30.53 -0.87 -3.62
N GLU A 418 30.65 -2.18 -3.86
CA GLU A 418 30.88 -3.20 -2.81
C GLU A 418 32.34 -3.24 -2.31
N GLY A 419 33.25 -2.52 -2.96
CA GLY A 419 34.61 -2.30 -2.49
C GLY A 419 35.64 -3.38 -2.86
N GLU A 420 35.38 -4.18 -3.92
CA GLU A 420 36.37 -5.10 -4.50
C GLU A 420 37.55 -4.36 -5.15
N TYR A 421 37.34 -3.10 -5.55
CA TYR A 421 38.40 -2.20 -6.01
C TYR A 421 38.16 -0.72 -5.67
N GLU A 422 39.26 0.04 -5.47
CA GLU A 422 39.25 1.50 -5.40
C GLU A 422 39.41 2.07 -6.83
N GLU A 423 38.41 2.79 -7.33
CA GLU A 423 38.46 3.47 -8.63
C GLU A 423 39.28 4.78 -8.56
N ASP A 424 40.18 5.01 -9.52
CA ASP A 424 41.10 6.15 -9.55
C ASP A 424 41.00 7.05 -10.80
N ARG A 425 40.15 6.67 -11.76
CA ARG A 425 39.81 7.42 -12.99
C ARG A 425 38.66 8.39 -12.75
N GLN A 426 37.54 7.89 -12.25
CA GLN A 426 36.33 8.63 -11.89
C GLN A 426 35.51 7.78 -10.90
N GLU A 427 35.29 8.29 -9.69
CA GLU A 427 34.45 7.64 -8.67
C GLU A 427 33.03 7.38 -9.22
N VAL A 428 32.66 6.11 -9.37
CA VAL A 428 31.29 5.68 -9.63
C VAL A 428 30.58 5.60 -8.27
N TRP A 429 29.30 5.93 -8.25
CA TRP A 429 28.50 5.91 -7.03
C TRP A 429 27.11 5.40 -7.34
N LEU A 430 26.68 4.35 -6.63
CA LEU A 430 25.33 3.80 -6.74
C LEU A 430 24.57 4.08 -5.43
N GLY A 431 23.30 4.44 -5.54
CA GLY A 431 22.42 4.70 -4.40
C GLY A 431 21.54 3.52 -4.04
N ILE A 432 20.37 3.82 -3.48
CA ILE A 432 19.24 2.89 -3.32
C ILE A 432 19.05 2.09 -4.63
N CYS A 433 18.79 0.78 -4.51
CA CYS A 433 18.64 -0.18 -5.62
C CYS A 433 19.88 -0.46 -6.48
N HIS A 434 21.08 -0.05 -6.05
CA HIS A 434 22.30 -0.08 -6.88
C HIS A 434 22.06 0.62 -8.22
N ALA A 435 21.54 1.85 -8.15
CA ALA A 435 21.08 2.67 -9.26
C ALA A 435 21.45 4.15 -9.04
N HIS A 436 21.48 4.94 -10.09
CA HIS A 436 21.76 6.38 -10.02
C HIS A 436 21.20 7.15 -11.22
N SER A 437 21.40 8.47 -11.27
CA SER A 437 21.11 9.29 -12.46
C SER A 437 22.37 9.53 -13.32
N GLY A 438 22.27 9.23 -14.61
CA GLY A 438 23.31 9.49 -15.60
C GLY A 438 23.32 10.94 -16.12
N PRO A 439 24.27 11.30 -16.99
CA PRO A 439 24.38 12.66 -17.56
C PRO A 439 23.14 13.05 -18.38
N GLY A 440 22.26 13.88 -17.81
CA GLY A 440 20.96 14.23 -18.39
C GLY A 440 19.77 13.89 -17.49
N GLY A 441 20.01 13.28 -16.33
CA GLY A 441 18.96 12.91 -15.38
C GLY A 441 18.29 11.56 -15.67
N GLU A 442 18.86 10.75 -16.56
CA GLU A 442 18.39 9.39 -16.86
C GLU A 442 18.69 8.46 -15.68
N TYR A 443 17.68 8.13 -14.89
CA TYR A 443 17.81 7.17 -13.80
C TYR A 443 17.86 5.73 -14.36
N HIS A 444 18.73 4.87 -13.82
CA HIS A 444 18.91 3.50 -14.31
C HIS A 444 19.50 2.53 -13.28
N TYR A 445 19.17 1.24 -13.40
CA TYR A 445 19.64 0.17 -12.49
C TYR A 445 20.92 -0.53 -12.99
N HIS A 446 21.86 -0.78 -12.07
CA HIS A 446 23.06 -1.62 -12.30
C HIS A 446 22.99 -3.01 -11.67
N ALA A 447 22.25 -3.21 -10.56
CA ALA A 447 22.07 -4.56 -9.98
C ALA A 447 20.71 -4.88 -9.32
N ASP A 448 20.10 -3.97 -8.55
CA ASP A 448 18.96 -4.33 -7.69
C ASP A 448 17.62 -3.71 -8.11
N ALA A 449 17.21 -4.01 -9.34
CA ALA A 449 15.88 -3.75 -9.85
C ALA A 449 14.77 -4.60 -9.15
N ASN A 450 15.06 -5.34 -8.07
CA ASN A 450 14.02 -6.00 -7.27
C ASN A 450 13.28 -5.01 -6.36
N CYS A 451 13.94 -3.90 -6.01
CA CYS A 451 13.44 -2.95 -5.03
C CYS A 451 12.08 -2.32 -5.41
N MET A 452 11.76 -2.23 -6.70
CA MET A 452 10.47 -1.73 -7.21
C MET A 452 9.23 -2.54 -6.76
N HIS A 453 9.44 -3.75 -6.23
CA HIS A 453 8.39 -4.59 -5.65
C HIS A 453 8.36 -4.57 -4.11
N TRP A 454 9.21 -3.75 -3.49
CA TRP A 454 9.15 -3.43 -2.07
C TRP A 454 8.47 -2.06 -1.91
N HIS A 455 7.78 -1.84 -0.79
CA HIS A 455 7.24 -0.55 -0.41
C HIS A 455 7.37 -0.39 1.11
N ALA A 456 7.61 0.83 1.57
CA ALA A 456 7.76 1.12 3.00
C ALA A 456 6.42 1.02 3.74
N ASP A 457 6.42 0.37 4.90
CA ASP A 457 5.30 0.39 5.84
C ASP A 457 5.29 1.72 6.62
N GLU A 458 4.74 2.78 6.00
CA GLU A 458 4.65 4.12 6.62
C GLU A 458 3.83 4.13 7.93
N ASP A 459 2.79 3.29 8.02
CA ASP A 459 1.96 3.13 9.22
C ASP A 459 2.79 2.62 10.43
N ASN A 460 3.82 1.80 10.18
CA ASN A 460 4.82 1.39 11.17
C ASN A 460 6.08 2.28 11.20
N GLY A 461 6.16 3.31 10.36
CA GLY A 461 7.25 4.28 10.31
C GLY A 461 8.52 3.81 9.61
N GLU A 462 8.40 2.91 8.64
CA GLU A 462 9.48 2.60 7.70
C GLU A 462 9.60 3.67 6.60
N THR A 463 10.74 3.69 5.91
CA THR A 463 11.08 4.59 4.80
C THR A 463 11.94 3.83 3.79
N TRP A 464 12.26 4.38 2.62
CA TRP A 464 13.19 3.70 1.69
C TRP A 464 14.61 3.51 2.25
N ALA A 465 15.01 4.28 3.27
CA ALA A 465 16.22 4.02 4.06
C ALA A 465 16.16 2.73 4.92
N ASN A 466 15.02 2.04 4.98
CA ASN A 466 14.85 0.70 5.56
C ASN A 466 15.03 -0.42 4.52
N TYR A 467 15.01 -0.12 3.21
CA TYR A 467 15.20 -1.14 2.18
C TYR A 467 16.60 -1.77 2.27
N SER A 468 16.68 -3.06 1.93
CA SER A 468 17.92 -3.80 1.81
C SER A 468 17.71 -4.99 0.89
N MET A 469 18.68 -5.25 0.01
CA MET A 469 18.67 -6.39 -0.90
C MET A 469 18.52 -7.74 -0.19
N GLU A 470 18.96 -7.86 1.07
CA GLU A 470 18.72 -9.07 1.89
C GLU A 470 17.23 -9.37 2.11
N SER A 471 16.33 -8.40 1.92
CA SER A 471 14.87 -8.62 1.97
C SER A 471 14.33 -9.22 0.66
N SER A 472 14.74 -8.70 -0.50
CA SER A 472 14.33 -9.19 -1.82
C SER A 472 14.96 -10.55 -2.17
N ARG A 473 16.11 -10.88 -1.57
CA ARG A 473 16.74 -12.22 -1.61
C ARG A 473 16.05 -13.29 -0.74
N THR A 474 14.95 -12.99 -0.02
CA THR A 474 14.33 -13.97 0.89
C THR A 474 13.61 -15.11 0.17
N VAL A 475 14.22 -16.31 0.21
CA VAL A 475 13.88 -17.56 -0.51
C VAL A 475 12.50 -18.23 -0.21
N SER A 476 11.48 -17.45 0.14
CA SER A 476 10.14 -17.93 0.49
C SER A 476 9.22 -18.18 -0.71
N ASN A 477 9.36 -17.37 -1.77
CA ASN A 477 8.58 -17.41 -3.02
C ASN A 477 9.54 -17.31 -4.22
N HIS A 478 9.03 -17.53 -5.44
CA HIS A 478 9.73 -17.09 -6.66
C HIS A 478 9.68 -15.55 -6.70
N SER A 479 10.74 -14.90 -7.17
CA SER A 479 10.73 -13.46 -7.40
C SER A 479 9.73 -13.07 -8.50
N PRO A 480 9.18 -11.84 -8.49
CA PRO A 480 8.42 -11.30 -9.62
C PRO A 480 9.32 -10.99 -10.83
N ILE A 481 8.68 -10.65 -11.96
CA ILE A 481 9.36 -10.08 -13.13
C ILE A 481 9.79 -8.65 -12.77
N ILE A 482 11.08 -8.37 -12.87
CA ILE A 482 11.67 -7.04 -12.63
C ILE A 482 11.85 -6.23 -13.92
N GLY A 483 11.84 -6.90 -15.08
CA GLY A 483 11.96 -6.26 -16.39
C GLY A 483 11.92 -7.25 -17.55
N PHE A 484 12.15 -6.74 -18.76
CA PHE A 484 12.23 -7.53 -19.99
C PHE A 484 13.46 -7.13 -20.79
N ALA A 485 14.24 -8.12 -21.23
CA ALA A 485 15.38 -7.89 -22.12
C ALA A 485 14.90 -7.50 -23.53
N PHE A 486 15.73 -6.81 -24.29
CA PHE A 486 15.39 -6.35 -25.64
C PHE A 486 15.16 -7.47 -26.69
N ASP A 487 15.32 -8.73 -26.31
CA ASP A 487 14.91 -9.91 -27.09
C ASP A 487 13.52 -10.49 -26.73
N GLY A 488 12.83 -9.84 -25.79
CA GLY A 488 11.47 -10.17 -25.32
C GLY A 488 11.39 -11.23 -24.22
N TYR A 489 12.52 -11.82 -23.78
CA TYR A 489 12.48 -12.73 -22.63
C TYR A 489 12.43 -11.95 -21.30
N PRO A 490 11.62 -12.41 -20.32
CA PRO A 490 11.51 -11.76 -19.02
C PRO A 490 12.77 -11.91 -18.18
N ILE A 491 13.00 -10.93 -17.31
CA ILE A 491 14.02 -10.92 -16.27
C ILE A 491 13.30 -11.02 -14.93
N TYR A 492 13.64 -12.04 -14.15
CA TYR A 492 13.13 -12.23 -12.80
C TYR A 492 14.14 -11.74 -11.75
N GLY A 493 13.65 -11.51 -10.53
CA GLY A 493 14.49 -11.21 -9.37
C GLY A 493 15.39 -12.37 -8.91
N PHE A 494 16.06 -12.21 -7.76
CA PHE A 494 17.09 -13.15 -7.28
C PHE A 494 16.64 -14.61 -7.05
N VAL A 495 15.34 -14.88 -6.87
CA VAL A 495 14.83 -16.20 -6.46
C VAL A 495 14.05 -16.87 -7.58
N GLY A 496 14.49 -18.08 -7.98
CA GLY A 496 13.85 -18.95 -8.96
C GLY A 496 13.42 -20.29 -8.38
N TRP A 497 13.18 -21.28 -9.26
CA TRP A 497 12.86 -22.67 -8.87
C TRP A 497 13.95 -23.66 -9.28
N ASP A 498 14.26 -24.63 -8.40
CA ASP A 498 15.12 -25.78 -8.71
C ASP A 498 14.42 -26.86 -9.55
N GLU A 499 15.16 -27.90 -9.99
CA GLU A 499 14.59 -29.06 -10.73
C GLU A 499 13.43 -29.78 -9.99
N GLY A 500 13.28 -29.56 -8.69
CA GLY A 500 12.21 -30.10 -7.85
C GLY A 500 11.04 -29.15 -7.61
N GLY A 501 11.08 -27.92 -8.11
CA GLY A 501 10.09 -26.87 -7.85
C GLY A 501 10.20 -26.20 -6.48
N ASN A 502 11.37 -26.27 -5.84
CA ASN A 502 11.64 -25.56 -4.58
C ASN A 502 12.24 -24.18 -4.87
N THR A 503 11.90 -23.18 -4.07
CA THR A 503 12.47 -21.83 -4.16
C THR A 503 13.96 -21.82 -3.81
N LYS A 504 14.77 -21.17 -4.64
CA LYS A 504 16.22 -21.06 -4.47
C LYS A 504 16.71 -19.73 -5.02
N GLU A 505 17.67 -19.10 -4.33
CA GLU A 505 18.47 -18.04 -4.94
C GLU A 505 19.21 -18.59 -6.16
N MET A 506 19.05 -17.93 -7.29
CA MET A 506 19.73 -18.26 -8.55
C MET A 506 21.13 -17.66 -8.53
N THR A 507 22.11 -18.44 -8.98
CA THR A 507 23.53 -18.06 -8.88
C THR A 507 24.18 -17.97 -10.25
N SER A 508 25.01 -16.95 -10.45
CA SER A 508 25.76 -16.77 -11.69
C SER A 508 26.83 -17.86 -11.87
N SER A 509 27.07 -18.23 -13.12
CA SER A 509 28.18 -19.10 -13.54
C SER A 509 29.45 -18.36 -13.96
N TYR A 510 29.55 -17.05 -13.71
CA TYR A 510 30.77 -16.27 -13.91
C TYR A 510 31.54 -16.07 -12.59
N LYS A 511 32.84 -15.83 -12.72
CA LYS A 511 33.73 -15.45 -11.62
C LYS A 511 34.92 -14.64 -12.14
N LEU A 512 35.67 -14.00 -11.25
CA LEU A 512 36.91 -13.30 -11.60
C LEU A 512 38.00 -14.27 -12.12
N LYS A 513 38.81 -13.76 -13.05
CA LYS A 513 40.05 -14.39 -13.52
C LYS A 513 41.15 -14.32 -12.44
N ASP A 514 42.14 -15.22 -12.51
CA ASP A 514 43.21 -15.41 -11.50
C ASP A 514 44.05 -14.12 -11.25
N GLY A 515 43.58 -13.23 -10.37
CA GLY A 515 44.28 -12.03 -9.91
C GLY A 515 43.65 -10.69 -10.32
N GLU A 516 42.52 -10.71 -11.03
CA GLU A 516 41.74 -9.51 -11.39
C GLU A 516 40.65 -9.21 -10.33
N ASN A 517 40.00 -8.05 -10.40
CA ASN A 517 39.02 -7.60 -9.38
C ASN A 517 37.88 -6.68 -9.87
N GLY A 518 37.56 -6.68 -11.17
CA GLY A 518 36.47 -5.88 -11.74
C GLY A 518 36.89 -4.48 -12.23
N TYR A 519 38.14 -4.07 -11.98
CA TYR A 519 38.69 -2.78 -12.44
C TYR A 519 38.72 -2.66 -13.97
N ASN A 520 38.89 -3.77 -14.70
CA ASN A 520 38.78 -3.77 -16.18
C ASN A 520 37.38 -4.20 -16.66
N GLY A 521 36.37 -4.19 -15.77
CA GLY A 521 34.97 -4.42 -16.10
C GLY A 521 34.71 -5.84 -16.60
N ILE A 522 33.94 -5.96 -17.69
CA ILE A 522 33.56 -7.25 -18.29
C ILE A 522 34.76 -8.14 -18.62
N ASP A 523 35.92 -7.52 -18.91
CA ASP A 523 37.15 -8.19 -19.33
C ASP A 523 37.90 -8.88 -18.15
N ASP A 524 37.45 -8.70 -16.91
CA ASP A 524 38.00 -9.38 -15.72
C ASP A 524 37.31 -10.72 -15.39
N TYR A 525 36.13 -11.01 -15.96
CA TYR A 525 35.32 -12.18 -15.62
C TYR A 525 35.47 -13.34 -16.63
N GLU A 526 35.37 -14.59 -16.16
CA GLU A 526 35.27 -15.79 -17.02
C GLU A 526 34.03 -16.64 -16.70
N TYR A 527 33.34 -17.11 -17.74
CA TYR A 527 32.23 -18.06 -17.62
C TYR A 527 32.76 -19.47 -17.33
N VAL A 528 32.21 -20.11 -16.31
CA VAL A 528 32.53 -21.48 -15.88
C VAL A 528 31.25 -22.31 -15.88
N SER A 529 31.05 -23.09 -16.95
CA SER A 529 29.86 -23.93 -17.12
C SER A 529 29.65 -24.89 -15.94
N GLY A 530 28.52 -24.73 -15.24
CA GLY A 530 28.16 -25.51 -14.05
C GLY A 530 28.84 -25.05 -12.75
N LEU A 531 29.29 -23.78 -12.69
CA LEU A 531 29.64 -23.11 -11.44
C LEU A 531 28.36 -22.74 -10.66
N GLY A 532 27.49 -21.92 -11.26
CA GLY A 532 26.19 -21.54 -10.72
C GLY A 532 25.04 -22.30 -11.38
N ASP A 533 23.83 -21.74 -11.29
CA ASP A 533 22.62 -22.29 -11.90
C ASP A 533 22.38 -21.74 -13.31
N LEU A 534 22.78 -20.49 -13.56
CA LEU A 534 22.49 -19.76 -14.80
C LEU A 534 23.52 -20.04 -15.90
N ASP A 535 23.09 -19.89 -17.15
CA ASP A 535 23.90 -20.12 -18.34
C ASP A 535 24.75 -18.91 -18.77
N ALA A 536 25.46 -19.00 -19.90
CA ALA A 536 26.41 -17.96 -20.34
C ALA A 536 25.76 -16.62 -20.76
N CYS A 537 24.43 -16.52 -20.78
CA CYS A 537 23.73 -15.24 -20.93
C CYS A 537 23.08 -14.75 -19.62
N ASN A 538 23.32 -15.45 -18.50
CA ASN A 538 22.69 -15.25 -17.18
C ASN A 538 21.19 -15.56 -17.14
N GLY A 539 20.79 -16.60 -17.88
CA GLY A 539 19.42 -17.11 -17.83
C GLY A 539 19.34 -18.64 -17.75
N VAL A 540 18.11 -19.13 -17.76
CA VAL A 540 17.76 -20.55 -17.62
C VAL A 540 16.47 -20.85 -18.39
N TYR A 541 16.22 -22.12 -18.71
CA TYR A 541 14.94 -22.58 -19.25
C TYR A 541 14.21 -23.45 -18.22
N SER A 542 13.16 -22.89 -17.62
CA SER A 542 12.37 -23.52 -16.55
C SER A 542 10.93 -22.97 -16.52
N PRO A 543 9.98 -23.68 -15.89
CA PRO A 543 8.70 -23.08 -15.48
C PRO A 543 8.92 -21.89 -14.53
N THR A 544 8.03 -20.91 -14.62
CA THR A 544 7.94 -19.75 -13.71
C THR A 544 6.46 -19.57 -13.30
N PRO A 545 6.11 -18.64 -12.40
CA PRO A 545 4.71 -18.35 -12.07
C PRO A 545 3.88 -17.96 -13.30
N ASP A 546 4.43 -17.08 -14.14
CA ASP A 546 3.77 -16.55 -15.35
C ASP A 546 3.83 -17.52 -16.54
N TYR A 547 4.87 -18.35 -16.61
CA TYR A 547 5.10 -19.29 -17.71
C TYR A 547 5.19 -20.74 -17.16
N PRO A 548 4.06 -21.34 -16.71
CA PRO A 548 4.06 -22.65 -16.05
C PRO A 548 4.42 -23.83 -16.97
N GLU A 549 4.33 -23.68 -18.30
CA GLU A 549 4.79 -24.67 -19.28
C GLU A 549 6.30 -24.55 -19.60
N GLY A 550 6.97 -23.50 -19.11
CA GLY A 550 8.41 -23.27 -19.25
C GLY A 550 8.80 -22.26 -20.35
N ILE A 551 9.50 -21.21 -19.95
CA ILE A 551 10.12 -20.22 -20.85
C ILE A 551 11.62 -20.10 -20.56
N TYR A 552 12.39 -19.59 -21.52
CA TYR A 552 13.72 -19.08 -21.20
C TYR A 552 13.59 -17.70 -20.55
N HIS A 553 14.31 -17.46 -19.47
CA HIS A 553 14.25 -16.22 -18.71
C HIS A 553 15.60 -15.91 -18.08
N TYR A 554 15.86 -14.63 -17.84
CA TYR A 554 17.03 -14.15 -17.12
C TYR A 554 16.71 -13.98 -15.63
N HIS A 555 17.74 -13.87 -14.80
CA HIS A 555 17.61 -13.54 -13.39
C HIS A 555 18.58 -12.41 -13.00
N SER A 556 18.18 -11.54 -12.08
CA SER A 556 19.16 -10.71 -11.37
C SER A 556 20.01 -11.58 -10.45
N THR A 557 21.32 -11.36 -10.37
CA THR A 557 22.23 -12.15 -9.53
C THR A 557 23.11 -11.31 -8.63
N TRP A 558 23.08 -11.64 -7.32
CA TRP A 558 23.96 -11.02 -6.32
C TRP A 558 25.19 -11.86 -5.99
N VAL A 559 25.09 -13.19 -6.11
CA VAL A 559 26.20 -14.13 -5.84
C VAL A 559 26.40 -15.14 -6.98
N ASN A 560 27.64 -15.56 -7.17
CA ASN A 560 28.01 -16.65 -8.07
C ASN A 560 28.02 -18.02 -7.34
N GLY A 561 28.28 -19.09 -8.10
CA GLY A 561 28.32 -20.45 -7.56
C GLY A 561 29.45 -20.77 -6.56
N ASP A 562 30.51 -19.97 -6.47
CA ASP A 562 31.55 -20.08 -5.44
C ASP A 562 31.21 -19.26 -4.16
N GLY A 563 30.28 -18.31 -4.28
CA GLY A 563 29.82 -17.42 -3.20
C GLY A 563 30.44 -16.02 -3.22
N ASP A 564 31.17 -15.66 -4.29
CA ASP A 564 31.66 -14.32 -4.56
C ASP A 564 30.61 -13.50 -5.34
N LEU A 565 30.91 -12.23 -5.65
CA LEU A 565 29.99 -11.28 -6.30
C LEU A 565 29.41 -11.80 -7.65
N GLY A 566 28.10 -11.65 -7.80
CA GLY A 566 27.27 -12.33 -8.81
C GLY A 566 27.23 -11.73 -10.21
N PHE A 567 28.31 -11.11 -10.70
CA PHE A 567 28.42 -10.67 -12.10
C PHE A 567 27.98 -11.79 -13.07
N PRO A 568 27.31 -11.50 -14.20
CA PRO A 568 26.71 -10.21 -14.56
C PRO A 568 25.43 -9.99 -13.74
N TYR A 569 25.10 -8.77 -13.38
CA TYR A 569 24.00 -8.54 -12.43
C TYR A 569 22.61 -8.76 -13.02
N PHE A 570 22.46 -8.69 -14.34
CA PHE A 570 21.22 -9.00 -15.06
C PHE A 570 21.46 -9.94 -16.26
N ILE A 571 22.08 -9.44 -17.34
CA ILE A 571 22.32 -10.18 -18.59
C ILE A 571 23.73 -9.93 -19.14
N TYR A 572 24.29 -10.94 -19.82
CA TYR A 572 25.58 -10.84 -20.53
C TYR A 572 25.42 -10.93 -22.06
N CYS A 573 24.41 -11.66 -22.51
CA CYS A 573 24.07 -11.78 -23.93
C CYS A 573 22.58 -12.03 -24.12
N TYR A 574 22.10 -11.79 -25.33
CA TYR A 574 20.72 -12.07 -25.71
C TYR A 574 20.60 -13.49 -26.24
N ARG A 575 19.64 -14.23 -25.69
CA ARG A 575 19.23 -15.57 -26.12
C ARG A 575 18.36 -15.51 -27.38
N GLY A 576 17.46 -14.53 -27.42
CA GLY A 576 16.53 -14.27 -28.50
C GLY A 576 17.04 -13.19 -29.46
N VAL A 577 16.35 -13.03 -30.59
CA VAL A 577 16.63 -11.95 -31.54
C VAL A 577 16.17 -10.62 -30.92
N MET A 578 17.12 -9.74 -30.62
CA MET A 578 16.84 -8.40 -30.10
C MET A 578 16.09 -7.52 -31.12
N GLU A 579 15.21 -6.64 -30.65
CA GLU A 579 14.70 -5.54 -31.45
C GLU A 579 15.75 -4.43 -31.56
N ALA A 580 15.96 -3.90 -32.76
CA ALA A 580 17.09 -3.05 -33.08
C ALA A 580 16.88 -1.57 -32.71
N GLY A 581 15.64 -1.15 -32.42
CA GLY A 581 15.32 0.24 -32.08
C GLY A 581 15.77 0.67 -30.68
N ASN A 582 15.77 -0.25 -29.71
CA ASN A 582 15.97 0.08 -28.29
C ASN A 582 17.41 0.49 -27.95
N SER A 583 18.38 0.13 -28.81
CA SER A 583 19.82 0.36 -28.58
C SER A 583 20.38 1.64 -29.21
N ASP A 584 19.56 2.43 -29.94
CA ASP A 584 20.01 3.73 -30.50
C ASP A 584 20.03 4.86 -29.43
N GLY A 585 19.61 4.56 -28.20
CA GLY A 585 19.73 5.42 -27.03
C GLY A 585 21.17 5.57 -26.53
N GLY A 586 21.98 6.37 -27.22
CA GLY A 586 23.12 7.07 -26.61
C GLY A 586 24.54 6.73 -27.09
N GLN A 587 24.80 5.68 -27.87
CA GLN A 587 26.17 5.40 -28.33
C GLN A 587 26.30 4.74 -29.72
N GLU A 588 27.01 5.41 -30.65
CA GLU A 588 27.50 4.80 -31.90
C GLU A 588 28.60 3.74 -31.59
N GLY A 589 28.17 2.54 -31.20
CA GLY A 589 29.02 1.52 -30.56
C GLY A 589 29.66 0.44 -31.46
N VAL A 590 29.63 0.55 -32.79
CA VAL A 590 30.11 -0.54 -33.69
C VAL A 590 31.36 -0.16 -34.51
N GLY A 591 32.46 0.07 -33.79
CA GLY A 591 33.83 -0.27 -34.18
C GLY A 591 34.48 0.42 -35.40
N GLY A 592 35.30 1.46 -35.15
CA GLY A 592 36.33 1.90 -36.10
C GLY A 592 37.11 3.17 -35.71
N ASP A 593 38.43 3.04 -35.64
CA ASP A 593 39.48 4.09 -35.67
C ASP A 593 39.45 5.23 -34.60
N ASP A 594 40.22 5.04 -33.52
CA ASP A 594 41.12 6.02 -32.87
C ASP A 594 40.77 7.55 -32.92
N ASP A 595 39.73 8.03 -32.22
CA ASP A 595 39.60 9.45 -31.83
C ASP A 595 39.84 9.67 -30.31
N PRO A 596 40.98 10.24 -29.90
CA PRO A 596 41.34 10.44 -28.50
C PRO A 596 40.64 11.64 -27.82
N CYS A 597 39.74 12.37 -28.50
CA CYS A 597 38.88 13.40 -27.87
C CYS A 597 37.38 13.01 -27.88
N ALA A 598 37.02 11.78 -28.26
CA ALA A 598 35.64 11.29 -28.17
C ALA A 598 35.17 11.27 -26.70
N GLY A 599 33.97 11.80 -26.43
CA GLY A 599 33.39 11.91 -25.08
C GLY A 599 33.66 13.23 -24.33
N HIS A 600 34.30 14.23 -24.94
CA HIS A 600 34.63 15.51 -24.28
C HIS A 600 33.72 16.69 -24.68
N GLY A 601 32.57 16.82 -24.00
CA GLY A 601 31.62 17.93 -24.12
C GLY A 601 32.00 19.24 -23.40
N GLU A 602 31.29 20.34 -23.67
CA GLU A 602 31.68 21.71 -23.30
C GLU A 602 31.41 22.15 -21.82
N THR A 603 31.52 21.28 -20.81
CA THR A 603 31.30 21.65 -19.39
C THR A 603 32.38 21.17 -18.41
N TRP A 604 33.49 21.91 -18.33
CA TRP A 604 34.52 21.70 -17.31
C TRP A 604 34.22 22.52 -16.04
N GLY A 605 33.63 21.86 -15.04
CA GLY A 605 33.34 22.45 -13.72
C GLY A 605 34.60 22.63 -12.84
N PRO A 606 34.55 23.48 -11.80
CA PRO A 606 35.68 23.77 -10.91
C PRO A 606 35.97 22.61 -9.95
N GLY A 607 36.66 21.58 -10.44
CA GLY A 607 37.09 20.40 -9.69
C GLY A 607 37.78 19.37 -10.59
N ILE A 608 37.34 19.28 -11.84
CA ILE A 608 37.91 18.40 -12.87
C ILE A 608 39.31 18.93 -13.28
N GLY A 609 40.22 18.01 -13.64
CA GLY A 609 41.62 18.32 -13.98
C GLY A 609 41.80 19.13 -15.28
N PRO A 610 43.05 19.48 -15.66
CA PRO A 610 43.31 20.01 -17.00
C PRO A 610 43.11 18.91 -18.06
N PRO A 611 42.60 19.24 -19.26
CA PRO A 611 42.44 18.26 -20.34
C PRO A 611 43.78 17.74 -20.89
N PRO A 612 43.79 16.61 -21.63
CA PRO A 612 44.98 16.09 -22.31
C PRO A 612 45.63 17.11 -23.27
N GLU A 613 46.93 16.96 -23.55
CA GLU A 613 47.75 17.98 -24.26
C GLU A 613 47.30 18.29 -25.71
N ASP A 614 46.39 17.52 -26.30
CA ASP A 614 45.95 17.64 -27.71
C ASP A 614 44.47 18.05 -27.93
N CYS A 615 43.63 18.16 -26.88
CA CYS A 615 42.23 18.62 -27.01
C CYS A 615 42.10 20.13 -26.64
N ASP A 616 41.40 20.92 -27.46
CA ASP A 616 41.43 22.40 -27.39
C ASP A 616 40.58 22.97 -26.22
N ALA A 617 41.16 23.86 -25.40
CA ALA A 617 40.48 24.41 -24.21
C ALA A 617 39.54 25.58 -24.56
N GLY A 618 38.25 25.43 -24.27
CA GLY A 618 37.21 26.43 -24.49
C GLY A 618 37.44 27.78 -23.77
N PRO A 619 36.84 28.89 -24.25
CA PRO A 619 37.10 30.23 -23.72
C PRO A 619 36.57 30.42 -22.28
N PRO A 620 37.36 30.98 -21.35
CA PRO A 620 37.01 31.02 -19.93
C PRO A 620 35.86 32.00 -19.61
N PRO A 621 34.99 31.71 -18.62
CA PRO A 621 33.88 32.57 -18.22
C PRO A 621 34.32 33.98 -17.74
N GLY A 622 33.82 35.02 -18.41
CA GLY A 622 34.10 36.41 -18.07
C GLY A 622 33.20 36.94 -16.95
N GLY A 623 33.71 37.02 -15.71
CA GLY A 623 32.95 37.55 -14.58
C GLY A 623 32.73 39.07 -14.61
N GLY A 624 31.49 39.53 -14.38
CA GLY A 624 31.18 40.96 -14.23
C GLY A 624 29.67 41.26 -14.06
N GLN A 625 29.31 41.91 -12.95
CA GLN A 625 27.93 42.28 -12.60
C GLN A 625 27.27 43.25 -13.61
N GLY A 626 25.96 43.09 -13.87
CA GLY A 626 25.14 44.09 -14.57
C GLY A 626 23.65 43.77 -14.52
N GLN A 627 22.82 44.75 -14.10
CA GLN A 627 21.35 44.60 -14.07
C GLN A 627 20.69 45.02 -15.39
N SER A 628 19.43 44.57 -15.54
CA SER A 628 18.29 45.20 -16.22
C SER A 628 17.81 44.60 -17.55
N SER A 629 16.49 44.67 -17.70
CA SER A 629 15.64 44.12 -18.76
C SER A 629 15.60 44.97 -20.03
N GLU A 630 15.28 44.35 -21.17
CA GLU A 630 14.18 44.78 -22.05
C GLU A 630 13.53 43.55 -22.74
N ILE A 631 12.36 43.75 -23.34
CA ILE A 631 11.50 42.72 -23.98
C ILE A 631 11.17 43.22 -25.40
N LEU A 632 10.99 42.31 -26.38
CA LEU A 632 9.91 42.27 -27.43
C LEU A 632 10.37 41.52 -28.73
N PRO A 633 9.43 40.96 -29.54
CA PRO A 633 9.67 39.67 -30.23
C PRO A 633 9.28 39.67 -31.75
N VAL A 634 8.27 38.86 -32.15
CA VAL A 634 7.68 38.65 -33.50
C VAL A 634 8.60 37.77 -34.42
N ILE A 635 8.16 36.77 -35.22
CA ILE A 635 6.87 36.49 -35.90
C ILE A 635 6.56 34.97 -36.02
N SER A 636 5.28 34.57 -36.01
CA SER A 636 4.75 33.20 -36.32
C SER A 636 4.34 33.03 -37.81
N PRO A 637 4.04 31.79 -38.28
CA PRO A 637 2.64 31.30 -38.39
C PRO A 637 2.46 29.77 -38.11
N TRP A 638 1.41 29.25 -37.44
CA TRP A 638 -0.01 29.07 -37.86
C TRP A 638 -0.17 28.18 -39.11
N PHE A 639 -0.87 27.02 -39.14
CA PHE A 639 -2.17 26.56 -38.55
C PHE A 639 -2.15 24.99 -38.35
N LYS A 640 -3.12 24.22 -37.77
CA LYS A 640 -4.61 24.29 -37.87
C LYS A 640 -5.42 23.36 -36.89
N THR A 641 -6.27 23.94 -36.03
CA THR A 641 -7.62 23.51 -35.52
C THR A 641 -7.98 22.06 -35.06
N PRO A 642 -8.54 21.92 -33.84
CA PRO A 642 -9.62 20.97 -33.47
C PRO A 642 -11.05 21.58 -33.64
N PRO A 643 -12.16 20.81 -33.44
CA PRO A 643 -13.56 21.26 -33.69
C PRO A 643 -14.25 22.03 -32.53
N ASN A 644 -15.52 22.44 -32.72
CA ASN A 644 -16.25 23.42 -31.89
C ASN A 644 -17.25 22.81 -30.88
N SER A 645 -17.35 23.39 -29.67
CA SER A 645 -18.54 24.09 -29.10
C SER A 645 -18.57 24.05 -27.55
N GLY A 646 -19.05 25.05 -26.80
CA GLY A 646 -19.32 26.46 -27.15
C GLY A 646 -20.34 27.22 -26.28
N ALA A 647 -19.95 27.86 -25.17
CA ALA A 647 -20.85 28.73 -24.38
C ALA A 647 -20.19 29.92 -23.62
N ILE A 648 -20.35 31.12 -24.18
CA ILE A 648 -20.68 32.43 -23.55
C ILE A 648 -20.01 32.85 -22.20
N VAL A 649 -19.07 33.79 -22.37
CA VAL A 649 -18.54 34.85 -21.49
C VAL A 649 -19.56 35.56 -20.56
N ILE A 650 -19.12 35.92 -19.32
CA ILE A 650 -19.29 37.24 -18.67
C ILE A 650 -18.23 37.43 -17.55
N SER A 651 -17.97 38.67 -17.10
CA SER A 651 -16.70 39.05 -16.44
C SER A 651 -16.83 40.04 -15.25
N LEU A 652 -15.69 40.28 -14.58
CA LEU A 652 -15.30 41.45 -13.74
C LEU A 652 -15.59 41.44 -12.22
N LEU A 653 -14.54 41.08 -11.47
CA LEU A 653 -13.77 41.98 -10.58
C LEU A 653 -14.50 43.09 -9.79
N ALA A 654 -14.33 43.06 -8.46
CA ALA A 654 -14.27 44.26 -7.61
C ALA A 654 -13.32 44.07 -6.41
N MET A 655 -12.27 44.89 -6.32
CA MET A 655 -11.44 45.02 -5.10
C MET A 655 -12.02 46.10 -4.18
N ALA A 656 -11.91 45.90 -2.86
CA ALA A 656 -12.05 46.97 -1.87
C ALA A 656 -11.11 46.73 -0.68
N VAL A 657 -10.21 47.69 -0.42
CA VAL A 657 -9.26 47.66 0.70
C VAL A 657 -9.73 48.58 1.82
N VAL A 658 -9.74 48.07 3.06
CA VAL A 658 -9.74 48.86 4.29
C VAL A 658 -8.69 48.28 5.24
N ALA A 659 -7.97 49.14 5.96
CA ALA A 659 -6.87 48.75 6.84
C ALA A 659 -6.92 49.53 8.16
N VAL A 660 -5.95 49.23 9.05
CA VAL A 660 -5.28 50.11 10.06
C VAL A 660 -5.33 49.61 11.52
N ASN A 661 -4.14 49.22 11.99
CA ASN A 661 -3.60 49.13 13.38
C ASN A 661 -4.15 48.06 14.36
N GLY A 662 -3.29 47.35 15.13
CA GLY A 662 -1.83 47.18 15.05
C GLY A 662 -1.07 47.12 16.41
N LEU A 663 0.25 46.82 16.34
CA LEU A 663 1.25 46.78 17.44
C LEU A 663 1.12 45.56 18.39
N ARG A 664 2.14 44.96 19.05
CA ARG A 664 3.64 45.00 19.17
C ARG A 664 4.03 43.84 20.15
N GLU A 665 5.24 43.29 20.38
CA GLU A 665 6.65 43.23 19.88
C GLU A 665 7.36 42.15 20.77
N SER A 666 8.57 41.57 20.54
CA SER A 666 9.58 41.58 19.46
C SER A 666 10.66 40.49 19.66
N ALA A 667 11.24 39.99 18.55
CA ALA A 667 12.67 39.63 18.35
C ALA A 667 13.35 38.42 19.06
N TYR A 668 13.86 37.47 18.23
CA TYR A 668 15.29 37.14 17.96
C TYR A 668 16.34 37.04 19.12
N PRO A 669 17.40 36.19 19.02
CA PRO A 669 18.20 35.98 17.79
C PRO A 669 18.81 34.59 17.50
N GLU A 670 19.43 34.50 16.32
CA GLU A 670 20.33 33.44 15.84
C GLU A 670 21.68 33.40 16.59
N VAL A 671 22.44 32.29 16.44
CA VAL A 671 23.90 32.24 16.65
C VAL A 671 24.55 31.39 15.54
N SER A 672 25.72 31.81 15.05
CA SER A 672 26.37 31.32 13.82
C SER A 672 27.32 30.12 13.98
N ARG A 673 27.51 29.34 12.90
CA ARG A 673 28.60 28.35 12.73
C ARG A 673 30.01 28.99 12.85
N GLY A 674 31.00 28.21 13.30
CA GLY A 674 32.45 28.54 13.26
C GLY A 674 33.32 27.36 13.75
N PRO A 675 34.54 27.09 13.21
CA PRO A 675 34.92 25.69 12.95
C PRO A 675 36.34 25.21 13.37
N VAL A 676 36.54 23.87 13.26
CA VAL A 676 37.81 23.06 13.25
C VAL A 676 38.63 22.97 14.56
N GLY A 677 39.07 21.75 14.95
CA GLY A 677 39.96 21.60 16.12
C GLY A 677 40.50 20.22 16.57
N THR A 678 40.68 19.22 15.68
CA THR A 678 41.56 18.01 15.82
C THR A 678 41.86 17.34 17.20
N ALA A 679 41.56 16.04 17.26
CA ALA A 679 42.35 14.96 17.88
C ALA A 679 42.64 14.92 19.41
N LEU A 680 42.09 13.88 20.07
CA LEU A 680 42.90 12.79 20.66
C LEU A 680 42.07 11.51 20.81
#